data_AF-A0A1Y4TKT7-F1
#
_entry.id   AF-A0A1Y4TKT7-F1
#
_cell.length_a   1.000
_cell.length_b   1.000
_cell.length_c   1.000
_cell.angle_alpha   90.00
_cell.angle_beta   90.00
_cell.angle_gamma   90.00
#
_symmetry.space_group_name_H-M   'P 1'
#
loop_
_entity.id
_entity.type
_entity.pdbx_description
1 polymer ?
#
loop_
_entity_poly.entity_id
_entity_poly.type
_entity_poly.pdbx_seq_one_letter_code
_entity_poly.pdbx_strand_id
1 'polypeptide(L)'
;MSVLTDTGIPAEVLGQDLVDVRPLNQEGGFSSLFRAHKQGLDVDVVIKRVKSQFKGKMDEGSEARILTGLRHQYLPRIYDFKRASDGYCYTIMELVPGCTLREYVQAHGALDQKQTLAWTLQLCQVTEYMHGRSPAIIHSDLKPENVMITPDGDICVIDFNASLVAKEEEMEAIGASSGYAAPEQYNFAPELFPADSPLRALAQAAAGFGHVTTRTDLYAIGALAYYMITGYDPLVWAQGVVPLERYDIQLGDPFRQVIERAMTPDPKDRFASASEMLRALNRLEKMDKRYKRWAASCWAAAGLWSLALAGSLLCAALGWRGMQQDTRTEYISLVQQAQTLMEQMQYADSEQLLMQAVQLEPKATEAYARLGGLLFRTGQYQQAVDLLSGQTFEPDPGMSEEQFRQAQAEVQYVLGSCHYQLEEYTDALQAYQNAVYLDGTQLAYQRDLAVAWARTGEPELARETVEQLRGQGCPEADLAMVSGEIEFAYGNYEAALEQLSLAASRSEDDTVVSRASQQAARCCQQLGDAWLGQEIDLLTAACSRLGAAGNSLQLQMLSEAYLRRGAAGGEGWQQDYEQALACLQQLLDRGYATFAVRQNAAVVLQYLDRYDEAEQQLLALEQDYPGDYRVYMRLALLYADREGAKPTEQRDYTAMGAAWRQAQQLYASASVQDAEMLRLEELVNQLIAAGWAME
;
A
#
# COMPACT_ATOMS: atom_id res chain seq x y z
N MET A 1 -80.72 -8.02 -56.85
CA MET A 1 -80.01 -9.14 -57.49
C MET A 1 -78.63 -8.64 -57.85
N SER A 2 -77.61 -9.07 -57.10
CA SER A 2 -76.20 -8.76 -57.41
C SER A 2 -75.77 -9.60 -58.62
N VAL A 3 -75.07 -8.97 -59.57
CA VAL A 3 -74.52 -9.64 -60.75
C VAL A 3 -73.27 -10.39 -60.30
N LEU A 4 -73.33 -11.73 -60.29
CA LEU A 4 -72.17 -12.60 -60.06
C LEU A 4 -71.27 -12.55 -61.32
N THR A 5 -69.96 -12.45 -61.12
CA THR A 5 -68.98 -12.57 -62.22
C THR A 5 -68.74 -14.05 -62.58
N ASP A 6 -68.08 -14.33 -63.71
CA ASP A 6 -67.71 -15.71 -64.16
C ASP A 6 -66.92 -16.52 -63.09
N THR A 7 -66.41 -15.85 -62.06
CA THR A 7 -65.63 -16.44 -60.96
C THR A 7 -66.45 -16.74 -59.70
N GLY A 8 -67.75 -16.39 -59.68
CA GLY A 8 -68.63 -16.60 -58.52
C GLY A 8 -68.39 -15.63 -57.35
N ILE A 9 -67.60 -14.56 -57.55
CA ILE A 9 -67.38 -13.46 -56.59
C ILE A 9 -68.23 -12.23 -57.03
N PRO A 10 -68.97 -11.57 -56.11
CA PRO A 10 -69.74 -10.37 -56.43
C PRO A 10 -68.88 -9.20 -56.93
N ALA A 11 -69.38 -8.44 -57.91
CA ALA A 11 -68.69 -7.28 -58.47
C ALA A 11 -68.38 -6.18 -57.43
N GLU A 12 -69.20 -6.05 -56.37
CA GLU A 12 -68.96 -5.14 -55.25
C GLU A 12 -67.70 -5.48 -54.42
N VAL A 13 -67.28 -6.75 -54.43
CA VAL A 13 -66.06 -7.21 -53.77
C VAL A 13 -64.83 -6.92 -54.63
N LEU A 14 -64.90 -7.27 -55.91
CA LEU A 14 -63.79 -7.11 -56.85
C LEU A 14 -63.50 -5.63 -57.17
N GLY A 15 -64.54 -4.81 -57.30
CA GLY A 15 -64.41 -3.42 -57.75
C GLY A 15 -63.77 -3.33 -59.13
N GLN A 16 -63.08 -2.22 -59.41
CA GLN A 16 -62.27 -2.03 -60.63
C GLN A 16 -60.79 -2.45 -60.45
N ASP A 17 -60.41 -2.85 -59.24
CA ASP A 17 -59.00 -2.94 -58.83
C ASP A 17 -58.48 -4.38 -58.74
N LEU A 18 -59.36 -5.38 -58.61
CA LEU A 18 -58.99 -6.80 -58.55
C LEU A 18 -59.29 -7.48 -59.89
N VAL A 19 -58.25 -7.99 -60.56
CA VAL A 19 -58.30 -8.67 -61.86
C VAL A 19 -57.62 -10.05 -61.80
N ASP A 20 -57.65 -10.83 -62.89
CA ASP A 20 -57.06 -12.18 -62.99
C ASP A 20 -57.48 -13.13 -61.84
N VAL A 21 -58.77 -13.11 -61.50
CA VAL A 21 -59.30 -13.90 -60.39
C VAL A 21 -59.41 -15.37 -60.78
N ARG A 22 -58.75 -16.26 -60.02
CA ARG A 22 -58.76 -17.71 -60.24
C ARG A 22 -58.82 -18.48 -58.91
N PRO A 23 -59.51 -19.63 -58.85
CA PRO A 23 -59.60 -20.43 -57.63
C PRO A 23 -58.23 -21.02 -57.26
N LEU A 24 -57.89 -21.00 -55.96
CA LEU A 24 -56.67 -21.60 -55.38
C LEU A 24 -56.94 -22.98 -54.76
N ASN A 25 -58.17 -23.26 -54.33
CA ASN A 25 -58.58 -24.55 -53.77
C ASN A 25 -59.87 -25.08 -54.44
N GLN A 26 -60.11 -26.40 -54.39
CA GLN A 26 -61.35 -27.02 -54.86
C GLN A 26 -62.50 -26.74 -53.88
N GLU A 27 -63.73 -26.54 -54.38
CA GLU A 27 -64.91 -26.31 -53.53
C GLU A 27 -65.21 -27.52 -52.64
N GLY A 28 -65.10 -27.35 -51.30
CA GLY A 28 -65.36 -28.43 -50.35
C GLY A 28 -65.04 -28.17 -48.86
N GLY A 29 -64.36 -27.06 -48.51
CA GLY A 29 -64.05 -26.69 -47.11
C GLY A 29 -64.86 -25.50 -46.56
N PHE A 30 -64.62 -25.12 -45.29
CA PHE A 30 -65.29 -23.99 -44.61
C PHE A 30 -65.05 -22.61 -45.26
N SER A 31 -64.08 -22.48 -46.18
CA SER A 31 -63.81 -21.26 -46.95
C SER A 31 -63.32 -21.56 -48.37
N SER A 32 -63.55 -20.63 -49.31
CA SER A 32 -63.01 -20.70 -50.68
C SER A 32 -61.90 -19.66 -50.84
N LEU A 33 -60.77 -20.05 -51.44
CA LEU A 33 -59.62 -19.18 -51.68
C LEU A 33 -59.47 -18.90 -53.17
N PHE A 34 -59.19 -17.65 -53.51
CA PHE A 34 -58.93 -17.22 -54.88
C PHE A 34 -57.65 -16.41 -54.92
N ARG A 35 -56.88 -16.54 -55.99
CA ARG A 35 -55.80 -15.60 -56.32
C ARG A 35 -56.38 -14.52 -57.21
N ALA A 36 -55.97 -13.29 -56.98
CA ALA A 36 -56.24 -12.16 -57.85
C ALA A 36 -55.00 -11.26 -57.93
N HIS A 37 -54.98 -10.36 -58.90
CA HIS A 37 -53.99 -9.31 -59.02
C HIS A 37 -54.63 -7.96 -58.70
N LYS A 38 -54.06 -7.21 -57.76
CA LYS A 38 -54.54 -5.90 -57.31
C LYS A 38 -53.81 -4.79 -58.08
N GLN A 39 -54.47 -4.21 -59.09
CA GLN A 39 -53.85 -3.32 -60.07
C GLN A 39 -53.24 -2.05 -59.45
N GLY A 40 -53.95 -1.41 -58.52
CA GLY A 40 -53.53 -0.15 -57.90
C GLY A 40 -52.30 -0.26 -57.02
N LEU A 41 -51.90 -1.49 -56.64
CA LEU A 41 -50.69 -1.76 -55.86
C LEU A 41 -49.66 -2.61 -56.62
N ASP A 42 -50.00 -3.10 -57.82
CA ASP A 42 -49.20 -4.05 -58.62
C ASP A 42 -48.72 -5.27 -57.81
N VAL A 43 -49.64 -5.92 -57.09
CA VAL A 43 -49.35 -7.09 -56.25
C VAL A 43 -50.37 -8.20 -56.43
N ASP A 44 -49.89 -9.45 -56.34
CA ASP A 44 -50.77 -10.61 -56.20
C ASP A 44 -51.34 -10.70 -54.79
N VAL A 45 -52.63 -11.04 -54.71
CA VAL A 45 -53.39 -11.13 -53.47
C VAL A 45 -54.18 -12.44 -53.41
N VAL A 46 -54.48 -12.86 -52.19
CA VAL A 46 -55.43 -13.92 -51.89
C VAL A 46 -56.76 -13.28 -51.46
N ILE A 47 -57.84 -13.73 -52.07
CA ILE A 47 -59.21 -13.42 -51.67
C ILE A 47 -59.75 -14.65 -50.93
N LYS A 48 -59.98 -14.51 -49.63
CA LYS A 48 -60.63 -15.53 -48.80
C LYS A 48 -62.11 -15.24 -48.68
N ARG A 49 -62.96 -16.16 -49.17
CA ARG A 49 -64.42 -16.13 -49.09
C ARG A 49 -64.90 -17.07 -47.98
N VAL A 50 -65.60 -16.53 -46.98
CA VAL A 50 -66.15 -17.26 -45.83
C VAL A 50 -67.63 -16.96 -45.69
N LYS A 51 -68.46 -17.97 -45.43
CA LYS A 51 -69.91 -17.77 -45.22
C LYS A 51 -70.12 -16.93 -43.97
N SER A 52 -70.90 -15.85 -44.05
CA SER A 52 -71.20 -15.01 -42.90
C SER A 52 -72.07 -15.78 -41.90
N GLN A 53 -71.47 -16.28 -40.83
CA GLN A 53 -72.19 -16.95 -39.72
C GLN A 53 -72.54 -15.99 -38.57
N PHE A 54 -72.26 -14.69 -38.70
CA PHE A 54 -72.45 -13.72 -37.62
C PHE A 54 -73.85 -13.09 -37.61
N LYS A 55 -74.57 -13.26 -36.48
CA LYS A 55 -75.61 -12.35 -36.00
C LYS A 55 -75.09 -11.67 -34.72
N GLY A 56 -74.39 -10.53 -34.81
CA GLY A 56 -73.89 -9.85 -33.60
C GLY A 56 -73.20 -8.49 -33.76
N LYS A 57 -73.93 -7.43 -33.36
CA LYS A 57 -73.59 -6.16 -32.65
C LYS A 57 -72.30 -5.33 -32.88
N MET A 58 -71.30 -5.71 -33.68
CA MET A 58 -70.17 -4.82 -34.01
C MET A 58 -70.37 -4.11 -35.34
N ASP A 59 -70.06 -2.81 -35.41
CA ASP A 59 -70.16 -2.01 -36.65
C ASP A 59 -69.15 -2.51 -37.70
N GLU A 60 -69.59 -2.67 -38.95
CA GLU A 60 -68.82 -3.21 -40.08
C GLU A 60 -67.49 -2.44 -40.28
N GLY A 61 -67.52 -1.13 -40.05
CA GLY A 61 -66.34 -0.28 -40.14
C GLY A 61 -65.30 -0.53 -39.05
N SER A 62 -65.70 -1.02 -37.87
CA SER A 62 -64.78 -1.27 -36.76
C SER A 62 -63.98 -2.56 -36.95
N GLU A 63 -64.62 -3.60 -37.48
CA GLU A 63 -64.00 -4.89 -37.76
C GLU A 63 -62.96 -4.79 -38.88
N ALA A 64 -63.35 -4.16 -39.99
CA ALA A 64 -62.47 -3.94 -41.13
C ALA A 64 -61.23 -3.11 -40.74
N ARG A 65 -61.40 -2.09 -39.87
CA ARG A 65 -60.28 -1.26 -39.37
C ARG A 65 -59.30 -2.03 -38.50
N ILE A 66 -59.78 -2.94 -37.65
CA ILE A 66 -58.92 -3.74 -36.80
C ILE A 66 -58.08 -4.69 -37.66
N LEU A 67 -58.70 -5.41 -38.60
CA LEU A 67 -58.02 -6.35 -39.49
C LEU A 67 -57.03 -5.68 -40.44
N THR A 68 -57.46 -4.62 -41.14
CA THR A 68 -56.60 -3.86 -42.07
C THR A 68 -55.53 -3.05 -41.34
N GLY A 69 -55.66 -2.84 -40.03
CA GLY A 69 -54.67 -2.18 -39.17
C GLY A 69 -53.53 -3.10 -38.70
N LEU A 70 -53.62 -4.41 -38.90
CA LEU A 70 -52.58 -5.34 -38.44
C LEU A 70 -51.31 -5.23 -39.28
N ARG A 71 -50.18 -4.98 -38.61
CA ARG A 71 -48.85 -4.88 -39.21
C ARG A 71 -47.85 -5.61 -38.31
N HIS A 72 -47.40 -6.77 -38.75
CA HIS A 72 -46.37 -7.56 -38.09
C HIS A 72 -45.61 -8.37 -39.14
N GLN A 73 -44.30 -8.58 -38.95
CA GLN A 73 -43.45 -9.26 -39.95
C GLN A 73 -43.86 -10.72 -40.25
N TYR A 74 -44.53 -11.38 -39.31
CA TYR A 74 -45.04 -12.75 -39.46
C TYR A 74 -46.56 -12.82 -39.66
N LEU A 75 -47.18 -11.74 -40.12
CA LEU A 75 -48.58 -11.73 -40.58
C LEU A 75 -48.65 -11.21 -42.02
N PRO A 76 -49.52 -11.79 -42.86
CA PRO A 76 -49.76 -11.23 -44.18
C PRO A 76 -50.43 -9.86 -44.05
N ARG A 77 -50.10 -8.93 -44.95
CA ARG A 77 -50.81 -7.65 -45.00
C ARG A 77 -52.25 -7.87 -45.46
N ILE A 78 -53.21 -7.45 -44.64
CA ILE A 78 -54.62 -7.36 -45.05
C ILE A 78 -54.83 -6.03 -45.78
N TYR A 79 -55.21 -6.11 -47.05
CA TYR A 79 -55.49 -4.95 -47.89
C TYR A 79 -56.92 -4.46 -47.74
N ASP A 80 -57.89 -5.38 -47.61
CA ASP A 80 -59.30 -5.03 -47.56
C ASP A 80 -60.13 -6.15 -46.91
N PHE A 81 -61.27 -5.78 -46.31
CA PHE A 81 -62.25 -6.71 -45.75
C PHE A 81 -63.65 -6.24 -46.10
N LYS A 82 -64.41 -7.08 -46.80
CA LYS A 82 -65.73 -6.73 -47.34
C LYS A 82 -66.78 -7.77 -46.97
N ARG A 83 -67.93 -7.32 -46.49
CA ARG A 83 -69.15 -8.14 -46.42
C ARG A 83 -69.93 -7.89 -47.70
N ALA A 84 -70.33 -8.95 -48.38
CA ALA A 84 -71.07 -8.84 -49.63
C ALA A 84 -72.53 -9.29 -49.47
N SER A 85 -73.36 -8.84 -50.39
CA SER A 85 -74.80 -9.10 -50.46
C SER A 85 -75.15 -10.58 -50.65
N ASP A 86 -74.21 -11.40 -51.08
CA ASP A 86 -74.33 -12.85 -51.21
C ASP A 86 -74.26 -13.60 -49.87
N GLY A 87 -74.07 -12.87 -48.76
CA GLY A 87 -73.98 -13.43 -47.42
C GLY A 87 -72.59 -13.99 -47.09
N TYR A 88 -71.55 -13.62 -47.84
CA TYR A 88 -70.16 -13.98 -47.56
C TYR A 88 -69.31 -12.78 -47.14
N CYS A 89 -68.30 -13.06 -46.32
CA CYS A 89 -67.21 -12.16 -45.99
C CYS A 89 -66.01 -12.48 -46.89
N TYR A 90 -65.36 -11.42 -47.37
CA TYR A 90 -64.22 -11.47 -48.28
C TYR A 90 -63.05 -10.74 -47.65
N THR A 91 -61.95 -11.45 -47.40
CA THR A 91 -60.70 -10.83 -46.93
C THR A 91 -59.69 -10.84 -48.07
N ILE A 92 -59.21 -9.65 -48.44
CA ILE A 92 -58.18 -9.47 -49.46
C ILE A 92 -56.86 -9.29 -48.73
N MET A 93 -55.95 -10.22 -48.89
CA MET A 93 -54.67 -10.24 -48.17
C MET A 93 -53.51 -10.54 -49.12
N GLU A 94 -52.31 -10.25 -48.67
CA GLU A 94 -51.06 -10.59 -49.34
C GLU A 94 -50.96 -12.08 -49.68
N LEU A 95 -50.51 -12.38 -50.90
CA LEU A 95 -50.13 -13.73 -51.30
C LEU A 95 -48.75 -14.06 -50.71
N VAL A 96 -48.73 -14.85 -49.65
CA VAL A 96 -47.49 -15.29 -49.01
C VAL A 96 -46.80 -16.35 -49.88
N PRO A 97 -45.55 -16.14 -50.31
CA PRO A 97 -44.80 -17.16 -51.04
C PRO A 97 -44.30 -18.27 -50.10
N GLY A 98 -44.13 -19.49 -50.64
CA GLY A 98 -43.58 -20.64 -49.90
C GLY A 98 -44.56 -21.82 -49.80
N CYS A 99 -44.42 -22.60 -48.73
CA CYS A 99 -45.28 -23.75 -48.44
C CYS A 99 -45.76 -23.71 -46.99
N THR A 100 -46.80 -24.47 -46.66
CA THR A 100 -47.24 -24.62 -45.26
C THR A 100 -46.20 -25.35 -44.41
N LEU A 101 -46.21 -25.15 -43.10
CA LEU A 101 -45.38 -25.88 -42.15
C LEU A 101 -45.68 -27.38 -42.22
N ARG A 102 -46.94 -27.76 -42.52
CA ARG A 102 -47.33 -29.14 -42.80
C ARG A 102 -46.49 -29.73 -43.94
N GLU A 103 -46.51 -29.08 -45.09
CA GLU A 103 -45.77 -29.50 -46.29
C GLU A 103 -44.26 -29.48 -46.05
N TYR A 104 -43.77 -28.47 -45.32
CA TYR A 104 -42.35 -28.33 -45.01
C TYR A 104 -41.83 -29.52 -44.20
N VAL A 105 -42.49 -29.86 -43.09
CA VAL A 105 -42.10 -30.98 -42.22
C VAL A 105 -42.31 -32.32 -42.92
N GLN A 106 -43.34 -32.47 -43.76
CA GLN A 106 -43.51 -33.69 -44.57
C GLN A 106 -42.39 -33.88 -45.60
N ALA A 107 -41.88 -32.80 -46.18
CA ALA A 107 -40.79 -32.86 -47.16
C ALA A 107 -39.41 -33.05 -46.51
N HIS A 108 -39.17 -32.48 -45.32
CA HIS A 108 -37.83 -32.43 -44.69
C HIS A 108 -37.68 -33.32 -43.45
N GLY A 109 -38.78 -33.87 -42.92
CA GLY A 109 -38.80 -34.58 -41.64
C GLY A 109 -38.86 -33.64 -40.44
N ALA A 110 -38.65 -34.23 -39.24
CA ALA A 110 -38.57 -33.48 -37.99
C ALA A 110 -37.40 -32.47 -38.01
N LEU A 111 -37.61 -31.31 -37.39
CA LEU A 111 -36.65 -30.22 -37.32
C LEU A 111 -35.70 -30.39 -36.14
N ASP A 112 -34.53 -29.76 -36.22
CA ASP A 112 -33.63 -29.70 -35.08
C ASP A 112 -34.12 -28.71 -34.01
N GLN A 113 -33.47 -28.75 -32.84
CA GLN A 113 -33.81 -27.87 -31.73
C GLN A 113 -33.68 -26.39 -32.11
N LYS A 114 -32.65 -26.04 -32.89
CA LYS A 114 -32.33 -24.65 -33.23
C LYS A 114 -33.42 -24.03 -34.10
N GLN A 115 -33.84 -24.73 -35.14
CA GLN A 115 -34.88 -24.28 -36.06
C GLN A 115 -36.25 -24.27 -35.37
N THR A 116 -36.57 -25.32 -34.60
CA THR A 116 -37.81 -25.38 -33.83
C THR A 116 -37.90 -24.20 -32.87
N LEU A 117 -36.84 -23.92 -32.11
CA LEU A 117 -36.77 -22.78 -31.19
C LEU A 117 -36.94 -21.45 -31.94
N ALA A 118 -36.28 -21.27 -33.08
CA ALA A 118 -36.41 -20.06 -33.89
C ALA A 118 -37.87 -19.82 -34.28
N TRP A 119 -38.53 -20.80 -34.89
CA TRP A 119 -39.93 -20.65 -35.30
C TRP A 119 -40.91 -20.57 -34.13
N THR A 120 -40.65 -21.24 -33.00
CA THR A 120 -41.44 -21.05 -31.77
C THR A 120 -41.31 -19.63 -31.22
N LEU A 121 -40.12 -19.03 -31.25
CA LEU A 121 -39.92 -17.61 -30.86
C LEU A 121 -40.74 -16.69 -31.77
N GLN A 122 -40.73 -16.94 -33.09
CA GLN A 122 -41.51 -16.15 -34.06
C GLN A 122 -43.02 -16.28 -33.84
N LEU A 123 -43.51 -17.49 -33.56
CA LEU A 123 -44.90 -17.77 -33.18
C LEU A 123 -45.30 -17.01 -31.90
N CYS A 124 -44.44 -17.00 -30.89
CA CYS A 124 -44.67 -16.23 -29.67
C CYS A 124 -44.70 -14.72 -29.93
N GLN A 125 -43.81 -14.19 -30.78
CA GLN A 125 -43.76 -12.76 -31.13
C GLN A 125 -45.04 -12.29 -31.82
N VAL A 126 -45.52 -13.02 -32.84
CA VAL A 126 -46.75 -12.65 -33.55
C VAL A 126 -47.99 -12.83 -32.68
N THR A 127 -48.01 -13.86 -31.82
CA THR A 127 -49.12 -14.10 -30.90
C THR A 127 -49.16 -13.04 -29.79
N GLU A 128 -48.02 -12.61 -29.25
CA GLU A 128 -47.92 -11.47 -28.33
C GLU A 128 -48.46 -10.20 -28.98
N TYR A 129 -48.10 -9.94 -30.25
CA TYR A 129 -48.61 -8.81 -31.01
C TYR A 129 -50.14 -8.83 -31.19
N MET A 130 -50.73 -10.01 -31.46
CA MET A 130 -52.19 -10.19 -31.62
C MET A 130 -52.93 -10.07 -30.29
N HIS A 131 -52.43 -10.70 -29.23
CA HIS A 131 -53.01 -10.64 -27.88
C HIS A 131 -52.95 -9.23 -27.28
N GLY A 132 -51.95 -8.42 -27.67
CA GLY A 132 -51.81 -7.03 -27.24
C GLY A 132 -52.71 -6.02 -27.96
N ARG A 133 -53.53 -6.44 -28.93
CA ARG A 133 -54.51 -5.54 -29.59
C ARG A 133 -55.64 -5.19 -28.62
N SER A 134 -56.39 -4.13 -28.93
CA SER A 134 -57.58 -3.72 -28.17
C SER A 134 -58.77 -3.59 -29.13
N PRO A 135 -59.71 -4.56 -29.14
CA PRO A 135 -59.71 -5.80 -28.36
C PRO A 135 -58.60 -6.78 -28.74
N ALA A 136 -58.25 -7.69 -27.82
CA ALA A 136 -57.28 -8.75 -28.07
C ALA A 136 -57.76 -9.67 -29.19
N ILE A 137 -56.84 -10.11 -30.05
CA ILE A 137 -57.14 -11.03 -31.15
C ILE A 137 -56.61 -12.42 -30.77
N ILE A 138 -57.51 -13.38 -30.58
CA ILE A 138 -57.15 -14.78 -30.32
C ILE A 138 -57.24 -15.54 -31.65
N HIS A 139 -56.21 -16.31 -32.00
CA HIS A 139 -56.17 -17.03 -33.26
C HIS A 139 -57.07 -18.28 -33.21
N SER A 140 -57.03 -19.04 -32.12
CA SER A 140 -57.83 -20.25 -31.80
C SER A 140 -57.67 -21.46 -32.74
N ASP A 141 -57.11 -21.31 -33.93
CA ASP A 141 -56.86 -22.40 -34.88
C ASP A 141 -55.42 -22.40 -35.40
N LEU A 142 -54.43 -22.19 -34.52
CA LEU A 142 -53.02 -22.34 -34.89
C LEU A 142 -52.68 -23.81 -35.12
N LYS A 143 -52.25 -24.14 -36.34
CA LYS A 143 -51.92 -25.50 -36.80
C LYS A 143 -50.97 -25.45 -38.00
N PRO A 144 -50.32 -26.56 -38.38
CA PRO A 144 -49.30 -26.54 -39.43
C PRO A 144 -49.78 -26.04 -40.80
N GLU A 145 -51.07 -26.16 -41.10
CA GLU A 145 -51.69 -25.65 -42.32
C GLU A 145 -51.82 -24.12 -42.32
N ASN A 146 -51.86 -23.49 -41.13
CA ASN A 146 -52.05 -22.05 -40.95
C ASN A 146 -50.73 -21.30 -40.69
N VAL A 147 -49.59 -21.96 -40.89
CA VAL A 147 -48.26 -21.36 -40.77
C VAL A 147 -47.53 -21.60 -42.07
N MET A 148 -47.22 -20.54 -42.81
CA MET A 148 -46.40 -20.60 -44.02
C MET A 148 -44.92 -20.48 -43.66
N ILE A 149 -44.07 -21.24 -44.36
CA ILE A 149 -42.62 -21.07 -44.34
C ILE A 149 -42.23 -20.29 -45.58
N THR A 150 -41.71 -19.09 -45.37
CA THR A 150 -41.31 -18.16 -46.43
C THR A 150 -39.95 -18.56 -47.02
N PRO A 151 -39.62 -18.11 -48.25
CA PRO A 151 -38.30 -18.35 -48.85
C PRO A 151 -37.13 -17.79 -48.02
N ASP A 152 -37.38 -16.76 -47.21
CA ASP A 152 -36.38 -16.15 -46.33
C ASP A 152 -36.10 -17.00 -45.07
N GLY A 153 -36.84 -18.11 -44.87
CA GLY A 153 -36.67 -19.03 -43.76
C GLY A 153 -37.46 -18.67 -42.49
N ASP A 154 -38.28 -17.61 -42.56
CA ASP A 154 -39.18 -17.18 -41.48
C ASP A 154 -40.58 -17.75 -41.64
N ILE A 155 -41.35 -17.77 -40.55
CA ILE A 155 -42.76 -18.13 -40.59
C ILE A 155 -43.62 -16.94 -41.00
N CYS A 156 -44.79 -17.22 -41.56
CA CYS A 156 -45.89 -16.27 -41.66
C CYS A 156 -47.18 -16.96 -41.23
N VAL A 157 -47.79 -16.49 -40.15
CA VAL A 157 -49.07 -17.03 -39.67
C VAL A 157 -50.18 -16.53 -40.59
N ILE A 158 -50.80 -17.45 -41.29
CA ILE A 158 -51.91 -17.20 -42.20
C ILE A 158 -53.21 -17.68 -41.55
N ASP A 159 -54.32 -17.17 -42.06
CA ASP A 159 -55.64 -17.62 -41.63
C ASP A 159 -55.90 -17.54 -40.11
N PHE A 160 -55.75 -16.34 -39.56
CA PHE A 160 -56.40 -16.02 -38.30
C PHE A 160 -57.86 -15.70 -38.60
N ASN A 161 -58.75 -16.66 -38.39
CA ASN A 161 -60.18 -16.40 -38.26
C ASN A 161 -60.36 -15.53 -37.01
N ALA A 162 -60.15 -14.22 -37.17
CA ALA A 162 -60.26 -13.25 -36.11
C ALA A 162 -61.68 -13.31 -35.58
N SER A 163 -61.86 -13.99 -34.45
CA SER A 163 -63.05 -13.80 -33.65
C SER A 163 -62.84 -12.48 -32.93
N LEU A 164 -63.26 -11.37 -33.55
CA LEU A 164 -63.16 -10.05 -32.92
C LEU A 164 -64.11 -10.00 -31.73
N VAL A 165 -63.51 -9.94 -30.54
CA VAL A 165 -64.10 -10.18 -29.22
C VAL A 165 -65.26 -9.24 -28.88
N ALA A 166 -66.26 -9.75 -28.14
CA ALA A 166 -67.04 -8.92 -27.22
C ALA A 166 -67.37 -9.68 -25.90
N LYS A 167 -66.58 -9.38 -24.85
CA LYS A 167 -66.64 -9.83 -23.44
C LYS A 167 -66.05 -11.23 -23.16
N GLU A 168 -65.21 -11.25 -22.12
CA GLU A 168 -64.40 -12.37 -21.61
C GLU A 168 -65.18 -13.63 -21.16
N GLU A 169 -66.48 -13.73 -21.41
CA GLU A 169 -67.31 -14.79 -20.79
C GLU A 169 -68.08 -15.69 -21.77
N GLU A 170 -68.17 -15.40 -23.07
CA GLU A 170 -68.96 -16.25 -23.98
C GLU A 170 -68.33 -16.35 -25.38
N MET A 171 -67.34 -17.23 -25.55
CA MET A 171 -67.00 -17.78 -26.87
C MET A 171 -67.09 -19.31 -26.84
N GLU A 172 -67.99 -19.83 -27.68
CA GLU A 172 -67.96 -21.22 -28.12
C GLU A 172 -66.92 -21.35 -29.26
N ALA A 173 -66.13 -22.42 -29.25
CA ALA A 173 -65.13 -22.63 -30.29
C ALA A 173 -65.81 -22.82 -31.66
N ILE A 174 -65.32 -22.12 -32.69
CA ILE A 174 -65.91 -22.16 -34.04
C ILE A 174 -65.44 -23.42 -34.82
N GLY A 175 -64.46 -24.14 -34.27
CA GLY A 175 -63.95 -25.41 -34.75
C GLY A 175 -62.78 -25.88 -33.87
N ALA A 176 -62.48 -27.18 -33.88
CA ALA A 176 -61.39 -27.73 -33.08
C ALA A 176 -60.54 -28.71 -33.91
N SER A 177 -59.27 -28.33 -34.14
CA SER A 177 -58.29 -29.12 -34.90
C SER A 177 -57.64 -30.18 -34.01
N SER A 178 -57.78 -31.46 -34.36
CA SER A 178 -57.28 -32.60 -33.56
C SER A 178 -55.79 -32.45 -33.22
N GLY A 179 -55.45 -32.52 -31.94
CA GLY A 179 -54.07 -32.45 -31.44
C GLY A 179 -53.47 -31.04 -31.29
N TYR A 180 -54.00 -30.04 -32.00
CA TYR A 180 -53.53 -28.65 -31.95
C TYR A 180 -54.46 -27.73 -31.15
N ALA A 181 -55.76 -28.01 -31.16
CA ALA A 181 -56.71 -27.31 -30.33
C ALA A 181 -56.51 -27.68 -28.85
N ALA A 182 -56.55 -26.67 -27.99
CA ALA A 182 -56.45 -26.88 -26.56
C ALA A 182 -57.68 -27.64 -26.02
N PRO A 183 -57.56 -28.41 -24.93
CA PRO A 183 -58.66 -29.19 -24.38
C PRO A 183 -59.96 -28.38 -24.15
N GLU A 184 -59.85 -27.14 -23.68
CA GLU A 184 -60.99 -26.25 -23.45
C GLU A 184 -61.80 -25.91 -24.72
N GLN A 185 -61.23 -26.08 -25.91
CA GLN A 185 -61.92 -25.86 -27.18
C GLN A 185 -62.89 -26.99 -27.54
N TYR A 186 -62.80 -28.14 -26.89
CA TYR A 186 -63.69 -29.28 -27.10
C TYR A 186 -64.90 -29.28 -26.16
N ASN A 187 -65.18 -28.18 -25.46
CA ASN A 187 -66.28 -28.06 -24.49
C ASN A 187 -67.67 -27.98 -25.17
N PHE A 188 -68.03 -29.02 -25.91
CA PHE A 188 -69.32 -29.21 -26.56
C PHE A 188 -70.01 -30.46 -25.99
N ALA A 189 -71.33 -30.57 -26.22
CA ALA A 189 -72.11 -31.75 -25.87
C ALA A 189 -71.46 -33.03 -26.47
N PRO A 190 -70.90 -33.96 -25.66
CA PRO A 190 -70.21 -35.14 -26.17
C PRO A 190 -71.05 -36.02 -27.10
N GLU A 191 -72.37 -35.90 -27.01
CA GLU A 191 -73.35 -36.59 -27.86
C GLU A 191 -73.26 -36.17 -29.34
N LEU A 192 -72.64 -35.03 -29.64
CA LEU A 192 -72.41 -34.53 -31.01
C LEU A 192 -71.35 -35.35 -31.77
N PHE A 193 -70.54 -36.14 -31.06
CA PHE A 193 -69.49 -36.95 -31.64
C PHE A 193 -69.86 -38.45 -31.63
N PRO A 194 -69.51 -39.21 -32.69
CA PRO A 194 -69.66 -40.67 -32.71
C PRO A 194 -69.04 -41.33 -31.46
N ALA A 195 -69.63 -42.42 -30.99
CA ALA A 195 -69.23 -43.09 -29.73
C ALA A 195 -67.76 -43.55 -29.72
N ASP A 196 -67.21 -43.84 -30.88
CA ASP A 196 -65.85 -44.26 -31.19
C ASP A 196 -64.91 -43.12 -31.55
N SER A 197 -65.40 -41.87 -31.62
CA SER A 197 -64.57 -40.71 -31.96
C SER A 197 -63.65 -40.32 -30.80
N PRO A 198 -62.33 -40.16 -31.02
CA PRO A 198 -61.41 -39.59 -30.04
C PRO A 198 -61.86 -38.20 -29.55
N LEU A 199 -62.58 -37.46 -30.39
CA LEU A 199 -63.13 -36.14 -30.08
C LEU A 199 -64.22 -36.20 -28.99
N ARG A 200 -64.92 -37.33 -28.85
CA ARG A 200 -65.91 -37.53 -27.79
C ARG A 200 -65.26 -37.63 -26.41
N ALA A 201 -64.17 -38.39 -26.30
CA ALA A 201 -63.43 -38.52 -25.05
C ALA A 201 -62.79 -37.18 -24.65
N LEU A 202 -62.28 -36.44 -25.63
CA LEU A 202 -61.80 -35.07 -25.45
C LEU A 202 -62.91 -34.13 -25.00
N ALA A 203 -64.09 -34.17 -25.62
CA ALA A 203 -65.22 -33.33 -25.23
C ALA A 203 -65.73 -33.65 -23.81
N GLN A 204 -65.72 -34.92 -23.40
CA GLN A 204 -66.03 -35.33 -22.03
C GLN A 204 -64.99 -34.84 -21.02
N ALA A 205 -63.71 -34.91 -21.37
CA ALA A 205 -62.64 -34.37 -20.54
C ALA A 205 -62.65 -32.84 -20.49
N ALA A 206 -63.03 -32.19 -21.60
CA ALA A 206 -63.15 -30.75 -21.74
C ALA A 206 -64.24 -30.17 -20.85
N ALA A 207 -65.28 -30.94 -20.52
CA ALA A 207 -66.36 -30.56 -19.62
C ALA A 207 -65.80 -30.22 -18.22
N GLY A 208 -65.53 -28.93 -18.00
CA GLY A 208 -64.90 -28.40 -16.78
C GLY A 208 -63.74 -27.44 -17.03
N PHE A 209 -63.17 -27.42 -18.24
CA PHE A 209 -62.23 -26.39 -18.69
C PHE A 209 -63.03 -25.21 -19.27
N GLY A 210 -62.62 -23.97 -18.98
CA GLY A 210 -63.39 -22.74 -19.29
C GLY A 210 -63.50 -22.40 -20.79
N HIS A 211 -63.82 -21.14 -21.12
CA HIS A 211 -63.91 -20.68 -22.52
C HIS A 211 -62.53 -20.47 -23.17
N VAL A 212 -62.51 -20.28 -24.50
CA VAL A 212 -61.31 -19.94 -25.28
C VAL A 212 -60.67 -18.64 -24.76
N THR A 213 -59.36 -18.64 -24.51
CA THR A 213 -58.60 -17.48 -24.01
C THR A 213 -57.29 -17.30 -24.78
N THR A 214 -56.52 -16.25 -24.47
CA THR A 214 -55.16 -16.09 -24.99
C THR A 214 -54.26 -17.30 -24.70
N ARG A 215 -54.51 -18.03 -23.61
CA ARG A 215 -53.76 -19.24 -23.24
C ARG A 215 -54.07 -20.45 -24.13
N THR A 216 -55.14 -20.39 -24.90
CA THR A 216 -55.48 -21.38 -25.93
C THR A 216 -54.46 -21.34 -27.07
N ASP A 217 -54.08 -20.16 -27.54
CA ASP A 217 -53.03 -20.03 -28.56
C ASP A 217 -51.66 -20.52 -28.05
N LEU A 218 -51.37 -20.35 -26.75
CA LEU A 218 -50.11 -20.83 -26.17
C LEU A 218 -50.00 -22.36 -26.19
N TYR A 219 -51.11 -23.06 -25.97
CA TYR A 219 -51.17 -24.51 -26.16
C TYR A 219 -50.86 -24.89 -27.60
N ALA A 220 -51.49 -24.21 -28.56
CA ALA A 220 -51.28 -24.47 -29.98
C ALA A 220 -49.84 -24.18 -30.43
N ILE A 221 -49.18 -23.14 -29.88
CA ILE A 221 -47.74 -22.91 -30.11
C ILE A 221 -46.90 -24.07 -29.55
N GLY A 222 -47.23 -24.59 -28.37
CA GLY A 222 -46.61 -25.79 -27.82
C GLY A 222 -46.80 -27.01 -28.73
N ALA A 223 -48.02 -27.21 -29.23
CA ALA A 223 -48.38 -28.29 -30.16
C ALA A 223 -47.63 -28.18 -31.50
N LEU A 224 -47.45 -26.96 -32.01
CA LEU A 224 -46.63 -26.69 -33.20
C LEU A 224 -45.15 -27.00 -32.94
N ALA A 225 -44.60 -26.58 -31.79
CA ALA A 225 -43.22 -26.88 -31.40
C ALA A 225 -42.99 -28.40 -31.23
N TYR A 226 -43.98 -29.10 -30.67
CA TYR A 226 -44.01 -30.54 -30.56
C TYR A 226 -43.99 -31.21 -31.95
N TYR A 227 -44.86 -30.78 -32.85
CA TYR A 227 -44.91 -31.29 -34.22
C TYR A 227 -43.60 -31.06 -34.96
N MET A 228 -43.03 -29.86 -34.84
CA MET A 228 -41.75 -29.51 -35.46
C MET A 228 -40.61 -30.41 -34.98
N ILE A 229 -40.48 -30.63 -33.67
CA ILE A 229 -39.35 -31.40 -33.11
C ILE A 229 -39.52 -32.91 -33.23
N THR A 230 -40.75 -33.42 -33.30
CA THR A 230 -41.03 -34.87 -33.36
C THR A 230 -41.33 -35.36 -34.77
N GLY A 231 -41.87 -34.49 -35.65
CA GLY A 231 -42.45 -34.86 -36.93
C GLY A 231 -43.84 -35.52 -36.84
N TYR A 232 -44.39 -35.70 -35.64
CA TYR A 232 -45.68 -36.36 -35.41
C TYR A 232 -46.72 -35.37 -34.90
N ASP A 233 -47.96 -35.50 -35.38
CA ASP A 233 -49.09 -34.76 -34.79
C ASP A 233 -49.22 -35.11 -33.30
N PRO A 234 -49.50 -34.13 -32.41
CA PRO A 234 -49.68 -34.41 -30.99
C PRO A 234 -50.85 -35.38 -30.75
N LEU A 235 -50.51 -36.64 -30.45
CA LEU A 235 -51.51 -37.66 -30.12
C LEU A 235 -51.98 -37.47 -28.67
N VAL A 236 -53.30 -37.34 -28.51
CA VAL A 236 -53.94 -37.27 -27.20
C VAL A 236 -54.02 -38.68 -26.59
N TRP A 237 -53.52 -38.82 -25.37
CA TRP A 237 -53.53 -40.03 -24.55
C TRP A 237 -54.38 -39.83 -23.28
N ALA A 238 -54.60 -40.89 -22.51
CA ALA A 238 -55.37 -40.94 -21.27
C ALA A 238 -55.03 -39.87 -20.18
N GLN A 239 -53.89 -39.17 -20.30
CA GLN A 239 -53.43 -38.15 -19.35
C GLN A 239 -52.95 -36.84 -20.01
N GLY A 240 -53.12 -36.67 -21.33
CA GLY A 240 -52.60 -35.51 -22.08
C GLY A 240 -51.83 -35.92 -23.33
N VAL A 241 -50.88 -35.09 -23.79
CA VAL A 241 -50.05 -35.39 -24.96
C VAL A 241 -48.94 -36.38 -24.61
N VAL A 242 -48.54 -37.24 -25.56
CA VAL A 242 -47.43 -38.18 -25.38
C VAL A 242 -46.14 -37.42 -25.01
N PRO A 243 -45.48 -37.71 -23.86
CA PRO A 243 -44.28 -36.99 -23.42
C PRO A 243 -43.13 -37.03 -24.43
N LEU A 244 -42.35 -35.95 -24.50
CA LEU A 244 -41.25 -35.81 -25.47
C LEU A 244 -40.10 -36.79 -25.20
N GLU A 245 -39.95 -37.32 -23.98
CA GLU A 245 -39.00 -38.38 -23.61
C GLU A 245 -39.20 -39.67 -24.41
N ARG A 246 -40.39 -39.91 -24.96
CA ARG A 246 -40.69 -41.15 -25.70
C ARG A 246 -40.19 -41.13 -27.14
N TYR A 247 -39.75 -39.98 -27.63
CA TYR A 247 -39.17 -39.83 -28.97
C TYR A 247 -37.65 -39.78 -28.87
N ASP A 248 -36.97 -40.36 -29.87
CA ASP A 248 -35.52 -40.29 -29.99
C ASP A 248 -35.12 -38.94 -30.61
N ILE A 249 -35.16 -37.87 -29.80
CA ILE A 249 -34.89 -36.49 -30.22
C ILE A 249 -33.79 -35.84 -29.37
N GLN A 250 -32.94 -35.05 -30.00
CA GLN A 250 -31.92 -34.24 -29.30
C GLN A 250 -32.53 -32.92 -28.84
N LEU A 251 -33.03 -32.91 -27.60
CA LEU A 251 -33.71 -31.75 -27.00
C LEU A 251 -33.18 -31.48 -25.59
N GLY A 252 -32.73 -30.25 -25.33
CA GLY A 252 -32.26 -29.83 -23.99
C GLY A 252 -33.41 -29.73 -22.97
N ASP A 253 -33.14 -30.13 -21.72
CA ASP A 253 -34.10 -30.09 -20.59
C ASP A 253 -34.90 -28.76 -20.52
N PRO A 254 -34.30 -27.57 -20.68
CA PRO A 254 -35.04 -26.32 -20.54
C PRO A 254 -36.08 -26.10 -21.64
N PHE A 255 -35.79 -26.47 -22.89
CA PHE A 255 -36.72 -26.24 -24.00
C PHE A 255 -37.86 -27.25 -23.98
N ARG A 256 -37.57 -28.50 -23.61
CA ARG A 256 -38.61 -29.52 -23.33
C ARG A 256 -39.63 -29.01 -22.31
N GLN A 257 -39.16 -28.49 -21.18
CA GLN A 257 -40.04 -27.97 -20.12
C GLN A 257 -40.93 -26.82 -20.61
N VAL A 258 -40.46 -26.00 -21.56
CA VAL A 258 -41.30 -24.95 -22.15
C VAL A 258 -42.39 -25.54 -23.03
N ILE A 259 -42.06 -26.51 -23.91
CA ILE A 259 -43.05 -27.17 -24.78
C ILE A 259 -44.11 -27.88 -23.93
N GLU A 260 -43.69 -28.66 -22.93
CA GLU A 260 -44.61 -29.41 -22.06
C GLU A 260 -45.49 -28.49 -21.21
N ARG A 261 -44.93 -27.43 -20.62
CA ARG A 261 -45.73 -26.46 -19.85
C ARG A 261 -46.73 -25.71 -20.73
N ALA A 262 -46.39 -25.42 -21.98
CA ALA A 262 -47.33 -24.81 -22.92
C ALA A 262 -48.52 -25.74 -23.21
N MET A 263 -48.27 -27.05 -23.27
CA MET A 263 -49.26 -28.08 -23.58
C MET A 263 -49.96 -28.70 -22.36
N THR A 264 -49.82 -28.12 -21.16
CA THR A 264 -50.53 -28.61 -19.97
C THR A 264 -52.05 -28.51 -20.16
N PRO A 265 -52.86 -29.51 -19.76
CA PRO A 265 -54.31 -29.49 -19.98
C PRO A 265 -55.04 -28.30 -19.34
N ASP A 266 -54.78 -27.95 -18.08
CA ASP A 266 -55.39 -26.78 -17.43
C ASP A 266 -54.73 -25.49 -17.92
N PRO A 267 -55.49 -24.53 -18.50
CA PRO A 267 -54.95 -23.24 -18.91
C PRO A 267 -54.18 -22.51 -17.79
N LYS A 268 -54.55 -22.66 -16.52
CA LYS A 268 -53.91 -21.96 -15.39
C LYS A 268 -52.45 -22.37 -15.19
N ASP A 269 -52.11 -23.61 -15.50
CA ASP A 269 -50.76 -24.16 -15.34
C ASP A 269 -49.83 -23.83 -16.53
N ARG A 270 -50.40 -23.35 -17.64
CA ARG A 270 -49.65 -22.85 -18.79
C ARG A 270 -48.98 -21.51 -18.48
N PHE A 271 -48.24 -20.98 -19.46
CA PHE A 271 -47.75 -19.60 -19.41
C PHE A 271 -48.91 -18.60 -19.33
N ALA A 272 -48.72 -17.53 -18.57
CA ALA A 272 -49.73 -16.50 -18.38
C ALA A 272 -49.95 -15.62 -19.61
N SER A 273 -48.93 -15.49 -20.47
CA SER A 273 -49.00 -14.75 -21.72
C SER A 273 -47.92 -15.21 -22.70
N ALA A 274 -48.08 -14.86 -23.98
CA ALA A 274 -47.05 -15.07 -24.99
C ALA A 274 -45.71 -14.41 -24.60
N SER A 275 -45.74 -13.28 -23.91
CA SER A 275 -44.55 -12.59 -23.38
C SER A 275 -43.79 -13.38 -22.31
N GLU A 276 -44.51 -14.09 -21.42
CA GLU A 276 -43.87 -14.97 -20.44
C GLU A 276 -43.19 -16.15 -21.14
N MET A 277 -43.88 -16.77 -22.09
CA MET A 277 -43.33 -17.88 -22.88
C MET A 277 -42.11 -17.44 -23.69
N LEU A 278 -42.16 -16.28 -24.35
CA LEU A 278 -41.03 -15.71 -25.10
C LEU A 278 -39.81 -15.45 -24.19
N ARG A 279 -40.01 -14.94 -22.97
CA ARG A 279 -38.93 -14.74 -21.99
C ARG A 279 -38.33 -16.06 -21.51
N ALA A 280 -39.13 -17.11 -21.36
CA ALA A 280 -38.64 -18.43 -21.00
C ALA A 280 -37.74 -19.01 -22.11
N LEU A 281 -38.17 -18.90 -23.37
CA LEU A 281 -37.41 -19.34 -24.56
C LEU A 281 -36.10 -18.55 -24.74
N ASN A 282 -36.08 -17.24 -24.47
CA ASN A 282 -34.88 -16.42 -24.56
C ASN A 282 -33.85 -16.67 -23.43
N ARG A 283 -34.23 -17.38 -22.35
CA ARG A 283 -33.37 -17.62 -21.17
C ARG A 283 -32.91 -19.06 -21.00
N LEU A 284 -33.08 -19.89 -22.03
CA LEU A 284 -32.77 -21.33 -21.97
C LEU A 284 -31.32 -21.61 -21.52
N GLU A 285 -30.33 -20.81 -21.95
CA GLU A 285 -28.91 -20.97 -21.57
C GLU A 285 -28.66 -20.83 -20.06
N LYS A 286 -29.37 -19.91 -19.39
CA LYS A 286 -29.22 -19.67 -17.93
C LYS A 286 -29.91 -20.75 -17.09
N MET A 287 -30.75 -21.57 -17.69
CA MET A 287 -31.46 -22.67 -17.02
C MET A 287 -30.68 -23.99 -17.08
N ASP A 288 -29.57 -24.06 -17.81
CA ASP A 288 -28.73 -25.25 -17.88
C ASP A 288 -28.06 -25.56 -16.52
N LYS A 289 -28.20 -26.81 -16.07
CA LYS A 289 -27.56 -27.34 -14.86
C LYS A 289 -26.04 -27.23 -14.93
N ARG A 290 -25.44 -27.33 -16.13
CA ARG A 290 -23.99 -27.20 -16.35
C ARG A 290 -23.51 -25.79 -16.01
N TYR A 291 -24.23 -24.77 -16.48
CA TYR A 291 -23.90 -23.37 -16.20
C TYR A 291 -23.97 -23.06 -14.69
N LYS A 292 -25.02 -23.53 -14.00
CA LYS A 292 -25.15 -23.34 -12.54
C LYS A 292 -23.98 -23.95 -11.75
N ARG A 293 -23.54 -25.16 -12.13
CA ARG A 293 -22.39 -25.84 -11.50
C ARG A 293 -21.08 -25.10 -11.77
N TRP A 294 -20.87 -24.65 -13.01
CA TRP A 294 -19.69 -23.85 -13.35
C TRP A 294 -19.64 -22.54 -12.56
N ALA A 295 -20.75 -21.79 -12.50
CA ALA A 295 -20.82 -20.53 -11.76
C ALA A 295 -20.55 -20.73 -10.25
N ALA A 296 -21.13 -21.77 -9.64
CA ALA A 296 -20.85 -22.10 -8.24
C ALA A 296 -19.36 -22.44 -8.00
N SER A 297 -18.72 -23.13 -8.94
CA SER A 297 -17.30 -23.48 -8.87
C SER A 297 -16.42 -22.22 -8.97
N CYS A 298 -16.76 -21.27 -9.83
CA CYS A 298 -16.06 -19.98 -9.92
C CYS A 298 -16.15 -19.18 -8.61
N TRP A 299 -17.33 -19.13 -7.99
CA TRP A 299 -17.50 -18.47 -6.69
C TRP A 299 -16.70 -19.14 -5.56
N ALA A 300 -16.68 -20.47 -5.52
CA ALA A 300 -15.87 -21.22 -4.56
C ALA A 300 -14.37 -20.94 -4.76
N ALA A 301 -13.88 -20.94 -6.00
CA ALA A 301 -12.50 -20.61 -6.34
C ALA A 301 -12.15 -19.17 -5.93
N ALA A 302 -13.02 -18.20 -6.21
CA ALA A 302 -12.83 -16.80 -5.83
C ALA A 302 -12.74 -16.63 -4.30
N GLY A 303 -13.58 -17.33 -3.53
CA GLY A 303 -13.52 -17.34 -2.07
C GLY A 303 -12.19 -17.91 -1.55
N LEU A 304 -11.72 -19.01 -2.14
CA LEU A 304 -10.46 -19.65 -1.77
C LEU A 304 -9.25 -18.76 -2.06
N TRP A 305 -9.22 -18.10 -3.22
CA TRP A 305 -8.18 -17.13 -3.56
C TRP A 305 -8.20 -15.89 -2.66
N SER A 306 -9.39 -15.43 -2.26
CA SER A 306 -9.53 -14.29 -1.35
C SER A 306 -8.99 -14.62 0.05
N LEU A 307 -9.25 -15.83 0.55
CA LEU A 307 -8.69 -16.33 1.81
C LEU A 307 -7.18 -16.48 1.74
N ALA A 308 -6.64 -17.00 0.64
CA ALA A 308 -5.20 -17.12 0.44
C ALA A 308 -4.51 -15.74 0.44
N LEU A 309 -5.10 -14.75 -0.25
CA LEU A 309 -4.59 -13.38 -0.25
C LEU A 309 -4.62 -12.75 1.14
N ALA A 310 -5.72 -12.91 1.88
CA ALA A 310 -5.84 -12.41 3.25
C ALA A 310 -4.79 -13.06 4.18
N GLY A 311 -4.57 -14.37 4.06
CA GLY A 311 -3.52 -15.08 4.79
C GLY A 311 -2.12 -14.57 4.45
N SER A 312 -1.82 -14.35 3.17
CA SER A 312 -0.53 -13.80 2.74
C SER A 312 -0.27 -12.40 3.27
N LEU A 313 -1.28 -11.52 3.27
CA LEU A 313 -1.17 -10.17 3.81
C LEU A 313 -0.94 -10.19 5.33
N LEU A 314 -1.62 -11.09 6.06
CA LEU A 314 -1.42 -11.27 7.49
C LEU A 314 0.00 -11.75 7.81
N CYS A 315 0.51 -12.75 7.07
CA CYS A 315 1.88 -13.22 7.24
C CYS A 315 2.91 -12.11 6.97
N ALA A 316 2.71 -11.31 5.93
CA ALA A 316 3.59 -10.17 5.63
C ALA A 316 3.56 -9.12 6.77
N ALA A 317 2.38 -8.80 7.31
CA ALA A 317 2.24 -7.86 8.41
C ALA A 317 2.88 -8.37 9.71
N LEU A 318 2.72 -9.66 10.04
CA LEU A 318 3.34 -10.28 11.19
C LEU A 318 4.87 -10.36 11.03
N GLY A 319 5.35 -10.70 9.84
CA GLY A 319 6.78 -10.72 9.52
C GLY A 319 7.41 -9.33 9.64
N TRP A 320 6.76 -8.31 9.08
CA TRP A 320 7.25 -6.93 9.21
C TRP A 320 7.31 -6.44 10.66
N ARG A 321 6.27 -6.75 11.47
CA ARG A 321 6.29 -6.45 12.91
C ARG A 321 7.42 -7.18 13.65
N GLY A 322 7.67 -8.45 13.32
CA GLY A 322 8.79 -9.21 13.88
C GLY A 322 10.13 -8.56 13.57
N MET A 323 10.38 -8.23 12.30
CA MET A 323 11.62 -7.59 11.86
C MET A 323 11.87 -6.23 12.55
N GLN A 324 10.83 -5.41 12.73
CA GLN A 324 10.99 -4.15 13.47
C GLN A 324 11.29 -4.37 14.95
N GLN A 325 10.70 -5.39 15.57
CA GLN A 325 10.99 -5.73 16.96
C GLN A 325 12.42 -6.26 17.14
N ASP A 326 12.92 -7.05 16.19
CA ASP A 326 14.29 -7.55 16.19
C ASP A 326 15.29 -6.40 16.05
N THR A 327 15.07 -5.50 15.06
CA THR A 327 15.90 -4.30 14.85
C THR A 327 15.96 -3.43 16.11
N ARG A 328 14.80 -3.20 16.73
CA ARG A 328 14.69 -2.43 17.98
C ARG A 328 15.42 -3.10 19.14
N THR A 329 15.36 -4.42 19.25
CA THR A 329 16.05 -5.17 20.31
C THR A 329 17.55 -5.10 20.12
N GLU A 330 18.02 -5.22 18.88
CA GLU A 330 19.43 -5.06 18.52
C GLU A 330 19.94 -3.65 18.82
N TYR A 331 19.19 -2.61 18.43
CA TYR A 331 19.50 -1.22 18.77
C TYR A 331 19.70 -1.01 20.28
N ILE A 332 18.72 -1.41 21.10
CA ILE A 332 18.78 -1.26 22.57
C ILE A 332 19.99 -2.01 23.13
N SER A 333 20.26 -3.22 22.62
CA SER A 333 21.41 -4.02 23.04
C SER A 333 22.74 -3.33 22.71
N LEU A 334 22.89 -2.75 21.52
CA LEU A 334 24.10 -2.05 21.11
C LEU A 334 24.37 -0.82 21.99
N VAL A 335 23.35 0.02 22.22
CA VAL A 335 23.48 1.21 23.07
C VAL A 335 23.89 0.82 24.50
N GLN A 336 23.27 -0.23 25.06
CA GLN A 336 23.59 -0.70 26.41
C GLN A 336 25.00 -1.30 26.53
N GLN A 337 25.44 -2.08 25.53
CA GLN A 337 26.81 -2.59 25.47
C GLN A 337 27.83 -1.47 25.33
N ALA A 338 27.56 -0.49 24.45
CA ALA A 338 28.41 0.67 24.27
C ALA A 338 28.58 1.45 25.58
N GLN A 339 27.52 1.65 26.34
CA GLN A 339 27.56 2.32 27.64
C GLN A 339 28.43 1.55 28.65
N THR A 340 28.29 0.22 28.69
CA THR A 340 29.12 -0.64 29.55
C THR A 340 30.62 -0.52 29.20
N LEU A 341 30.95 -0.44 27.90
CA LEU A 341 32.32 -0.22 27.45
C LEU A 341 32.84 1.18 27.82
N MET A 342 31.99 2.21 27.79
CA MET A 342 32.36 3.57 28.24
C MET A 342 32.70 3.58 29.74
N GLU A 343 31.95 2.86 30.56
CA GLU A 343 32.23 2.71 32.00
C GLU A 343 33.56 1.98 32.26
N GLN A 344 33.94 1.07 31.37
CA GLN A 344 35.23 0.38 31.37
C GLN A 344 36.36 1.17 30.69
N MET A 345 36.09 2.41 30.26
CA MET A 345 37.02 3.29 29.53
C MET A 345 37.51 2.73 28.17
N GLN A 346 36.77 1.78 27.60
CA GLN A 346 37.03 1.21 26.27
C GLN A 346 36.32 2.03 25.19
N TYR A 347 36.81 3.25 24.96
CA TYR A 347 36.13 4.24 24.12
C TYR A 347 36.07 3.87 22.63
N ALA A 348 37.13 3.27 22.08
CA ALA A 348 37.17 2.91 20.66
C ALA A 348 36.13 1.83 20.29
N ASP A 349 35.98 0.81 21.14
CA ASP A 349 35.00 -0.26 20.91
C ASP A 349 33.57 0.26 21.12
N SER A 350 33.37 1.15 22.10
CA SER A 350 32.08 1.82 22.33
C SER A 350 31.65 2.67 21.14
N GLU A 351 32.58 3.42 20.55
CA GLU A 351 32.33 4.25 19.36
C GLU A 351 31.79 3.40 18.19
N GLN A 352 32.40 2.24 17.94
CA GLN A 352 31.96 1.33 16.88
C GLN A 352 30.52 0.83 17.10
N LEU A 353 30.17 0.45 18.33
CA LEU A 353 28.81 0.00 18.65
C LEU A 353 27.78 1.12 18.52
N LEU A 354 28.13 2.35 18.91
CA LEU A 354 27.24 3.51 18.75
C LEU A 354 27.06 3.90 17.29
N MET A 355 28.11 3.82 16.47
CA MET A 355 27.98 4.01 15.02
C MET A 355 27.03 2.97 14.38
N GLN A 356 27.11 1.70 14.82
CA GLN A 356 26.17 0.66 14.39
C GLN A 356 24.74 0.96 14.84
N ALA A 357 24.56 1.41 16.08
CA ALA A 357 23.24 1.80 16.59
C ALA A 357 22.62 2.96 15.78
N VAL A 358 23.41 3.98 15.44
CA VAL A 358 22.98 5.09 14.57
C VAL A 358 22.63 4.59 13.16
N GLN A 359 23.35 3.60 12.60
CA GLN A 359 23.01 3.04 11.29
C GLN A 359 21.69 2.25 11.32
N LEU A 360 21.39 1.55 12.41
CA LEU A 360 20.13 0.81 12.58
C LEU A 360 18.94 1.74 12.77
N GLU A 361 19.08 2.78 13.59
CA GLU A 361 18.02 3.75 13.88
C GLU A 361 18.54 5.19 13.68
N PRO A 362 18.57 5.71 12.44
CA PRO A 362 19.23 6.97 12.08
C PRO A 362 18.67 8.25 12.72
N LYS A 363 17.53 8.15 13.40
CA LYS A 363 16.85 9.27 14.06
C LYS A 363 16.74 9.11 15.57
N ALA A 364 17.13 7.97 16.12
CA ALA A 364 17.01 7.72 17.55
C ALA A 364 17.97 8.63 18.31
N THR A 365 17.48 9.31 19.34
CA THR A 365 18.19 10.44 19.95
C THR A 365 19.31 9.98 20.86
N GLU A 366 19.07 8.91 21.61
CA GLU A 366 20.00 8.45 22.64
C GLU A 366 21.36 8.03 22.06
N ALA A 367 21.38 7.28 20.95
CA ALA A 367 22.63 6.87 20.33
C ALA A 367 23.49 8.08 19.88
N TYR A 368 22.87 9.12 19.32
CA TYR A 368 23.57 10.36 18.97
C TYR A 368 24.07 11.13 20.19
N ALA A 369 23.26 11.24 21.24
CA ALA A 369 23.67 11.92 22.49
C ALA A 369 24.92 11.25 23.09
N ARG A 370 24.91 9.91 23.17
CA ARG A 370 26.05 9.12 23.69
C ARG A 370 27.27 9.23 22.79
N LEU A 371 27.11 9.09 21.47
CA LEU A 371 28.22 9.18 20.51
C LEU A 371 28.84 10.58 20.49
N GLY A 372 28.02 11.62 20.45
CA GLY A 372 28.48 13.00 20.54
C GLY A 372 29.24 13.26 21.85
N GLY A 373 28.69 12.79 22.98
CA GLY A 373 29.36 12.90 24.28
C GLY A 373 30.68 12.14 24.34
N LEU A 374 30.80 10.99 23.66
CA LEU A 374 32.04 10.22 23.53
C LEU A 374 33.08 10.96 22.68
N LEU A 375 32.67 11.49 21.52
CA LEU A 375 33.54 12.29 20.64
C LEU A 375 34.04 13.55 21.36
N PHE A 376 33.18 14.22 22.12
CA PHE A 376 33.57 15.34 22.97
C PHE A 376 34.65 14.94 24.00
N ARG A 377 34.46 13.84 24.73
CA ARG A 377 35.44 13.35 25.73
C ARG A 377 36.77 12.96 25.11
N THR A 378 36.76 12.45 23.89
CA THR A 378 37.98 12.06 23.15
C THR A 378 38.64 13.24 22.42
N GLY A 379 38.10 14.45 22.54
CA GLY A 379 38.65 15.67 21.94
C GLY A 379 38.33 15.85 20.46
N GLN A 380 37.44 15.03 19.90
CA GLN A 380 37.06 15.05 18.49
C GLN A 380 35.89 16.03 18.25
N TYR A 381 36.07 17.30 18.65
CA TYR A 381 34.99 18.30 18.71
C TYR A 381 34.33 18.56 17.35
N GLN A 382 35.12 18.72 16.29
CA GLN A 382 34.57 18.97 14.94
C GLN A 382 33.71 17.80 14.45
N GLN A 383 34.15 16.56 14.70
CA GLN A 383 33.39 15.38 14.30
C GLN A 383 32.07 15.28 15.06
N ALA A 384 32.05 15.65 16.35
CA ALA A 384 30.82 15.71 17.13
C ALA A 384 29.85 16.76 16.57
N VAL A 385 30.35 17.94 16.19
CA VAL A 385 29.55 18.99 15.54
C VAL A 385 28.98 18.49 14.22
N ASP A 386 29.79 17.89 13.35
CA ASP A 386 29.38 17.37 12.04
C ASP A 386 28.33 16.26 12.18
N LEU A 387 28.45 15.41 13.21
CA LEU A 387 27.52 14.33 13.52
C LEU A 387 26.15 14.87 13.96
N LEU A 388 26.13 15.84 14.87
CA LEU A 388 24.93 16.29 15.57
C LEU A 388 24.20 17.43 14.85
N SER A 389 24.92 18.27 14.10
CA SER A 389 24.36 19.46 13.46
C SER A 389 23.37 19.11 12.34
N GLY A 390 22.24 19.81 12.31
CA GLY A 390 21.22 19.63 11.26
C GLY A 390 20.46 18.31 11.30
N GLN A 391 20.65 17.48 12.33
CA GLN A 391 19.93 16.22 12.49
C GLN A 391 18.48 16.43 12.96
N THR A 392 17.59 15.55 12.51
CA THR A 392 16.21 15.48 12.99
C THR A 392 16.04 14.26 13.87
N PHE A 393 15.78 14.51 15.15
CA PHE A 393 15.65 13.46 16.17
C PHE A 393 14.20 13.02 16.37
N GLU A 394 14.02 11.73 16.61
CA GLU A 394 12.76 11.09 17.00
C GLU A 394 12.93 10.39 18.36
N PRO A 395 11.84 10.27 19.16
CA PRO A 395 11.91 9.63 20.46
C PRO A 395 12.28 8.16 20.33
N ASP A 396 13.22 7.73 21.16
CA ASP A 396 13.62 6.34 21.20
C ASP A 396 12.44 5.42 21.58
N PRO A 397 12.45 4.17 21.08
CA PRO A 397 11.72 3.04 21.62
C PRO A 397 11.26 3.04 23.09
N GLY A 398 10.07 3.57 23.37
CA GLY A 398 9.44 3.50 24.72
C GLY A 398 9.84 4.65 25.64
N MET A 399 10.53 5.64 25.09
CA MET A 399 10.86 6.90 25.74
C MET A 399 9.60 7.78 25.88
N SER A 400 9.44 8.41 27.03
CA SER A 400 8.40 9.42 27.24
C SER A 400 8.75 10.74 26.52
N GLU A 401 7.76 11.61 26.33
CA GLU A 401 8.00 12.93 25.74
C GLU A 401 8.98 13.78 26.57
N GLU A 402 8.95 13.62 27.90
CA GLU A 402 9.88 14.30 28.82
C GLU A 402 11.31 13.76 28.66
N GLN A 403 11.49 12.45 28.63
CA GLN A 403 12.80 11.81 28.42
C GLN A 403 13.38 12.18 27.05
N PHE A 404 12.55 12.25 26.02
CA PHE A 404 12.96 12.68 24.69
C PHE A 404 13.43 14.14 24.69
N ARG A 405 12.68 15.03 25.36
CA ARG A 405 13.09 16.43 25.50
C ARG A 405 14.43 16.58 26.24
N GLN A 406 14.65 15.77 27.29
CA GLN A 406 15.92 15.74 28.03
C GLN A 406 17.08 15.23 27.15
N ALA A 407 16.87 14.17 26.37
CA ALA A 407 17.88 13.66 25.45
C ALA A 407 18.24 14.70 24.36
N GLN A 408 17.24 15.42 23.84
CA GLN A 408 17.49 16.54 22.93
C GLN A 408 18.27 17.69 23.59
N ALA A 409 17.98 17.99 24.86
CA ALA A 409 18.73 18.97 25.62
C ALA A 409 20.20 18.54 25.80
N GLU A 410 20.44 17.24 26.08
CA GLU A 410 21.79 16.67 26.17
C GLU A 410 22.56 16.82 24.84
N VAL A 411 21.93 16.54 23.70
CA VAL A 411 22.53 16.75 22.37
C VAL A 411 22.92 18.23 22.15
N GLN A 412 22.02 19.16 22.46
CA GLN A 412 22.28 20.60 22.32
C GLN A 412 23.40 21.05 23.27
N TYR A 413 23.46 20.51 24.49
CA TYR A 413 24.51 20.80 25.43
C TYR A 413 25.88 20.31 24.95
N VAL A 414 25.95 19.09 24.40
CA VAL A 414 27.16 18.54 23.80
C VAL A 414 27.61 19.38 22.59
N LEU A 415 26.69 19.77 21.70
CA LEU A 415 26.96 20.69 20.59
C LEU A 415 27.55 22.01 21.09
N GLY A 416 26.93 22.64 22.10
CA GLY A 416 27.42 23.88 22.68
C GLY A 416 28.81 23.74 23.29
N SER A 417 29.05 22.61 23.96
CA SER A 417 30.35 22.27 24.55
C SER A 417 31.42 22.09 23.47
N CYS A 418 31.11 21.45 22.35
CA CYS A 418 32.04 21.27 21.24
C CYS A 418 32.38 22.60 20.57
N HIS A 419 31.38 23.42 20.22
CA HIS A 419 31.61 24.76 19.66
C HIS A 419 32.42 25.64 20.61
N TYR A 420 32.20 25.55 21.92
CA TYR A 420 32.99 26.29 22.90
C TYR A 420 34.49 25.90 22.86
N GLN A 421 34.80 24.60 22.76
CA GLN A 421 36.19 24.13 22.65
C GLN A 421 36.84 24.50 21.31
N LEU A 422 36.04 24.66 20.26
CA LEU A 422 36.47 25.17 18.95
C LEU A 422 36.59 26.70 18.90
N GLU A 423 36.34 27.39 20.03
CA GLU A 423 36.32 28.85 20.14
C GLU A 423 35.22 29.55 19.30
N GLU A 424 34.21 28.79 18.89
CA GLU A 424 33.04 29.25 18.14
C GLU A 424 31.94 29.72 19.11
N TYR A 425 32.23 30.77 19.88
CA TYR A 425 31.42 31.14 21.04
C TYR A 425 29.97 31.55 20.71
N THR A 426 29.71 32.08 19.51
CA THR A 426 28.35 32.46 19.09
C THR A 426 27.48 31.22 18.86
N ASP A 427 28.01 30.18 18.22
CA ASP A 427 27.30 28.93 18.00
C ASP A 427 27.14 28.15 19.31
N ALA A 428 28.17 28.19 20.17
CA ALA A 428 28.10 27.64 21.52
C ALA A 428 26.97 28.28 22.34
N LEU A 429 26.87 29.61 22.32
CA LEU A 429 25.82 30.36 22.98
C LEU A 429 24.43 29.91 22.53
N GLN A 430 24.21 29.81 21.22
CA GLN A 430 22.93 29.38 20.66
C GLN A 430 22.57 27.95 21.09
N ALA A 431 23.52 27.03 21.04
CA ALA A 431 23.31 25.65 21.45
C ALA A 431 23.00 25.53 22.96
N TYR A 432 23.69 26.28 23.82
CA TYR A 432 23.37 26.31 25.25
C TYR A 432 22.00 26.92 25.55
N GLN A 433 21.58 27.97 24.83
CA GLN A 433 20.22 28.51 24.95
C GLN A 433 19.16 27.45 24.61
N ASN A 434 19.39 26.67 23.54
CA ASN A 434 18.51 25.57 23.17
C ASN A 434 18.49 24.47 24.24
N ALA A 435 19.65 24.12 24.81
CA ALA A 435 19.73 23.13 25.89
C ALA A 435 18.92 23.56 27.12
N VAL A 436 19.06 24.82 27.55
CA VAL A 436 18.29 25.39 28.68
C VAL A 436 16.80 25.52 28.35
N TYR A 437 16.45 25.84 27.10
CA TYR A 437 15.05 25.90 26.67
C TYR A 437 14.37 24.52 26.74
N LEU A 438 15.09 23.46 26.35
CA LEU A 438 14.59 22.10 26.35
C LEU A 438 14.54 21.50 27.77
N ASP A 439 15.61 21.66 28.54
CA ASP A 439 15.68 21.24 29.95
C ASP A 439 16.33 22.31 30.83
N GLY A 440 15.51 23.24 31.30
CA GLY A 440 15.92 24.31 32.19
C GLY A 440 16.19 23.85 33.63
N THR A 441 15.98 22.58 33.97
CA THR A 441 16.22 22.09 35.35
C THR A 441 17.70 21.78 35.60
N GLN A 442 18.47 21.58 34.53
CA GLN A 442 19.90 21.27 34.62
C GLN A 442 20.71 22.55 34.87
N LEU A 443 21.24 22.65 36.09
CA LEU A 443 22.08 23.78 36.49
C LEU A 443 23.35 23.87 35.63
N ALA A 444 23.91 22.74 35.19
CA ALA A 444 25.09 22.72 34.32
C ALA A 444 24.88 23.53 33.02
N TYR A 445 23.71 23.39 32.38
CA TYR A 445 23.41 24.07 31.11
C TYR A 445 23.32 25.58 31.31
N GLN A 446 22.68 26.02 32.41
CA GLN A 446 22.57 27.44 32.76
C GLN A 446 23.94 28.04 33.14
N ARG A 447 24.80 27.28 33.83
CA ARG A 447 26.18 27.70 34.18
C ARG A 447 27.00 27.96 32.91
N ASP A 448 27.02 27.01 31.98
CA ASP A 448 27.79 27.13 30.73
C ASP A 448 27.19 28.20 29.80
N LEU A 449 25.87 28.40 29.83
CA LEU A 449 25.22 29.53 29.17
C LEU A 449 25.72 30.88 29.70
N ALA A 450 25.87 31.05 31.03
CA ALA A 450 26.39 32.29 31.62
C ALA A 450 27.83 32.59 31.17
N VAL A 451 28.66 31.56 31.06
CA VAL A 451 30.05 31.68 30.59
C VAL A 451 30.08 32.00 29.09
N ALA A 452 29.20 31.38 28.30
CA ALA A 452 29.06 31.71 26.88
C ALA A 452 28.65 33.17 26.66
N TRP A 453 27.68 33.68 27.44
CA TRP A 453 27.31 35.10 27.41
C TRP A 453 28.50 36.03 27.65
N ALA A 454 29.34 35.72 28.65
CA ALA A 454 30.53 36.50 28.93
C ALA A 454 31.53 36.49 27.76
N ARG A 455 31.77 35.32 27.15
CA ARG A 455 32.67 35.15 26.00
C ARG A 455 32.17 35.85 24.73
N THR A 456 30.85 36.00 24.58
CA THR A 456 30.25 36.75 23.46
C THR A 456 30.11 38.24 23.74
N GLY A 457 30.57 38.74 24.89
CA GLY A 457 30.57 40.17 25.22
C GLY A 457 29.27 40.69 25.83
N GLU A 458 28.49 39.83 26.49
CA GLU A 458 27.20 40.16 27.11
C GLU A 458 27.26 40.05 28.66
N PRO A 459 27.96 40.98 29.34
CA PRO A 459 28.21 40.90 30.78
C PRO A 459 26.95 40.97 31.66
N GLU A 460 25.95 41.75 31.23
CA GLU A 460 24.72 41.93 32.00
C GLU A 460 23.88 40.64 32.00
N LEU A 461 23.80 39.95 30.86
CA LEU A 461 23.11 38.66 30.76
C LEU A 461 23.84 37.55 31.51
N ALA A 462 25.18 37.56 31.49
CA ALA A 462 25.98 36.63 32.28
C ALA A 462 25.69 36.81 33.79
N ARG A 463 25.65 38.05 34.28
CA ARG A 463 25.31 38.37 35.69
C ARG A 463 23.87 38.01 36.04
N GLU A 464 22.91 38.33 35.17
CA GLU A 464 21.50 37.97 35.38
C GLU A 464 21.33 36.45 35.50
N THR A 465 22.06 35.67 34.68
CA THR A 465 22.03 34.21 34.76
C THR A 465 22.59 33.70 36.09
N VAL A 466 23.65 34.33 36.63
CA VAL A 466 24.18 34.00 37.97
C VAL A 466 23.17 34.33 39.07
N GLU A 467 22.49 35.47 39.01
CA GLU A 467 21.43 35.83 39.95
C GLU A 467 20.24 34.85 39.87
N GLN A 468 19.90 34.40 38.67
CA GLN A 468 18.86 33.39 38.47
C GLN A 468 19.26 32.05 39.11
N LEU A 469 20.50 31.60 38.91
CA LEU A 469 21.04 30.40 39.56
C LEU A 469 21.02 30.51 41.09
N ARG A 470 21.34 31.70 41.63
CA ARG A 470 21.20 31.99 43.07
C ARG A 470 19.76 31.86 43.54
N GLY A 471 18.81 32.42 42.79
CA GLY A 471 17.37 32.32 43.08
C GLY A 471 16.83 30.88 43.07
N GLN A 472 17.47 29.98 42.32
CA GLN A 472 17.15 28.54 42.28
C GLN A 472 17.80 27.74 43.43
N GLY A 473 18.56 28.38 44.31
CA GLY A 473 19.19 27.73 45.46
C GLY A 473 20.54 27.09 45.17
N CYS A 474 21.22 27.47 44.07
CA CYS A 474 22.60 27.04 43.81
C CYS A 474 23.53 27.52 44.94
N PRO A 475 24.40 26.66 45.51
CA PRO A 475 25.33 27.05 46.56
C PRO A 475 26.24 28.20 46.13
N GLU A 476 26.53 29.14 47.04
CA GLU A 476 27.41 30.29 46.75
C GLU A 476 28.81 29.86 46.29
N ALA A 477 29.33 28.74 46.81
CA ALA A 477 30.61 28.20 46.36
C ALA A 477 30.57 27.75 44.89
N ASP A 478 29.45 27.25 44.41
CA ASP A 478 29.27 26.85 43.00
C ASP A 478 29.06 28.07 42.09
N LEU A 479 28.35 29.10 42.60
CA LEU A 479 28.21 30.38 41.90
C LEU A 479 29.55 31.11 41.76
N ALA A 480 30.45 30.96 42.73
CA ALA A 480 31.81 31.49 42.66
C ALA A 480 32.60 30.87 41.49
N MET A 481 32.37 29.60 41.15
CA MET A 481 33.00 29.00 39.97
C MET A 481 32.58 29.73 38.68
N VAL A 482 31.28 29.91 38.48
CA VAL A 482 30.72 30.59 37.30
C VAL A 482 31.20 32.04 37.23
N SER A 483 31.14 32.74 38.36
CA SER A 483 31.59 34.13 38.47
C SER A 483 33.08 34.25 38.13
N GLY A 484 33.90 33.32 38.63
CA GLY A 484 35.32 33.28 38.32
C GLY A 484 35.62 32.97 36.86
N GLU A 485 34.85 32.09 36.20
CA GLU A 485 34.98 31.83 34.76
C GLU A 485 34.56 33.04 33.91
N ILE A 486 33.56 33.80 34.34
CA ILE A 486 33.16 35.07 33.71
C ILE A 486 34.30 36.10 33.84
N GLU A 487 34.87 36.27 35.03
CA GLU A 487 36.02 37.18 35.23
C GLU A 487 37.24 36.74 34.40
N PHE A 488 37.48 35.42 34.27
CA PHE A 488 38.52 34.88 33.41
C PHE A 488 38.28 35.23 31.94
N ALA A 489 37.04 35.12 31.46
CA ALA A 489 36.68 35.50 30.09
C ALA A 489 36.96 36.97 29.79
N TYR A 490 36.85 37.86 30.78
CA TYR A 490 37.18 39.27 30.68
C TYR A 490 38.66 39.62 30.94
N GLY A 491 39.51 38.62 31.21
CA GLY A 491 40.94 38.83 31.47
C GLY A 491 41.25 39.35 32.88
N ASN A 492 40.28 39.36 33.79
CA ASN A 492 40.45 39.76 35.19
C ASN A 492 40.99 38.58 36.01
N TYR A 493 42.19 38.09 35.69
CA TYR A 493 42.71 36.82 36.22
C TYR A 493 42.87 36.79 37.74
N GLU A 494 43.17 37.90 38.40
CA GLU A 494 43.27 37.97 39.87
C GLU A 494 41.89 37.80 40.54
N ALA A 495 40.87 38.50 40.04
CA ALA A 495 39.50 38.38 40.54
C ALA A 495 38.92 36.99 40.23
N ALA A 496 39.21 36.46 39.04
CA ALA A 496 38.88 35.09 38.66
C ALA A 496 39.51 34.08 39.61
N LEU A 497 40.81 34.22 39.91
CA LEU A 497 41.53 33.34 40.80
C LEU A 497 40.95 33.33 42.22
N GLU A 498 40.56 34.49 42.75
CA GLU A 498 39.91 34.58 44.07
C GLU A 498 38.61 33.76 44.11
N GLN A 499 37.73 33.96 43.14
CA GLN A 499 36.43 33.28 43.06
C GLN A 499 36.58 31.78 42.80
N LEU A 500 37.47 31.38 41.88
CA LEU A 500 37.72 29.97 41.56
C LEU A 500 38.39 29.23 42.72
N SER A 501 39.29 29.88 43.47
CA SER A 501 39.89 29.32 44.68
C SER A 501 38.85 29.13 45.79
N LEU A 502 37.91 30.05 45.92
CA LEU A 502 36.77 29.90 46.83
C LEU A 502 35.92 28.69 46.45
N ALA A 503 35.57 28.55 45.17
CA ALA A 503 34.79 27.41 44.67
C ALA A 503 35.52 26.07 44.90
N ALA A 504 36.80 25.99 44.54
CA ALA A 504 37.62 24.79 44.70
C ALA A 504 37.78 24.35 46.17
N SER A 505 37.75 25.30 47.11
CA SER A 505 37.91 25.00 48.54
C SER A 505 36.60 24.77 49.29
N ARG A 506 35.49 25.41 48.87
CA ARG A 506 34.23 25.46 49.64
C ARG A 506 33.08 24.68 49.02
N SER A 507 33.10 24.37 47.72
CA SER A 507 32.01 23.60 47.11
C SER A 507 31.94 22.21 47.74
N GLU A 508 30.75 21.61 47.79
CA GLU A 508 30.55 20.22 48.18
C GLU A 508 30.54 19.28 46.96
N ASP A 509 30.48 19.83 45.75
CA ASP A 509 30.44 19.10 44.49
C ASP A 509 31.85 18.92 43.92
N ASP A 510 32.30 17.66 43.82
CA ASP A 510 33.62 17.34 43.31
C ASP A 510 33.80 17.70 41.82
N THR A 511 32.72 17.78 41.03
CA THR A 511 32.79 18.25 39.64
C THR A 511 33.11 19.75 39.57
N VAL A 512 32.48 20.54 40.45
CA VAL A 512 32.74 21.97 40.61
C VAL A 512 34.17 22.20 41.12
N VAL A 513 34.61 21.42 42.12
CA VAL A 513 35.99 21.50 42.64
C VAL A 513 37.01 21.18 41.55
N SER A 514 36.76 20.13 40.76
CA SER A 514 37.63 19.71 39.67
C SER A 514 37.77 20.80 38.63
N ARG A 515 36.66 21.36 38.15
CA ARG A 515 36.65 22.44 37.15
C ARG A 515 37.24 23.75 37.68
N ALA A 516 36.83 24.16 38.88
CA ALA A 516 37.32 25.39 39.50
C ALA A 516 38.84 25.35 39.74
N SER A 517 39.39 24.22 40.20
CA SER A 517 40.84 24.08 40.44
C SER A 517 41.65 24.13 39.13
N GLN A 518 41.17 23.50 38.06
CA GLN A 518 41.81 23.59 36.74
C GLN A 518 41.82 25.02 36.22
N GLN A 519 40.68 25.72 36.31
CA GLN A 519 40.58 27.07 35.83
C GLN A 519 41.39 28.06 36.71
N ALA A 520 41.43 27.86 38.03
CA ALA A 520 42.27 28.63 38.93
C ALA A 520 43.77 28.46 38.62
N ALA A 521 44.19 27.22 38.32
CA ALA A 521 45.56 26.96 37.87
C ALA A 521 45.88 27.69 36.56
N ARG A 522 44.95 27.70 35.59
CA ARG A 522 45.08 28.51 34.37
C ARG A 522 45.16 30.02 34.65
N CYS A 523 44.42 30.55 35.62
CA CYS A 523 44.60 31.95 36.05
C CYS A 523 46.03 32.21 36.51
N CYS A 524 46.59 31.31 37.33
CA CYS A 524 47.98 31.44 37.79
C CYS A 524 48.97 31.44 36.61
N GLN A 525 48.74 30.58 35.62
CA GLN A 525 49.56 30.54 34.40
C GLN A 525 49.50 31.85 33.61
N GLN A 526 48.31 32.47 33.47
CA GLN A 526 48.14 33.76 32.81
C GLN A 526 48.76 34.92 33.60
N LEU A 527 48.77 34.85 34.93
CA LEU A 527 49.40 35.82 35.81
C LEU A 527 50.93 35.70 35.85
N GLY A 528 51.48 34.58 35.40
CA GLY A 528 52.92 34.34 35.22
C GLY A 528 53.61 33.66 36.41
N ASP A 529 54.93 33.48 36.29
CA ASP A 529 55.74 32.60 37.16
C ASP A 529 55.69 32.93 38.66
N ALA A 530 55.40 34.18 39.03
CA ALA A 530 55.22 34.58 40.43
C ALA A 530 54.08 33.82 41.14
N TRP A 531 53.12 33.28 40.37
CA TRP A 531 51.95 32.54 40.86
C TRP A 531 52.12 31.03 40.81
N LEU A 532 53.27 30.52 40.36
CA LEU A 532 53.53 29.08 40.24
C LEU A 532 53.43 28.34 41.59
N GLY A 533 53.81 28.99 42.70
CA GLY A 533 53.62 28.43 44.04
C GLY A 533 52.14 28.23 44.38
N GLN A 534 51.32 29.25 44.11
CA GLN A 534 49.86 29.19 44.32
C GLN A 534 49.20 28.13 43.41
N GLU A 535 49.66 28.01 42.16
CA GLU A 535 49.20 26.96 41.23
C GLU A 535 49.42 25.55 41.82
N ILE A 536 50.64 25.29 42.32
CA ILE A 536 51.00 24.01 42.93
C ILE A 536 50.16 23.75 44.18
N ASP A 537 49.97 24.73 45.05
CA ASP A 537 49.19 24.58 46.28
C ASP A 537 47.71 24.27 45.98
N LEU A 538 47.12 24.97 45.00
CA LEU A 538 45.74 24.74 44.55
C LEU A 538 45.56 23.34 43.97
N LEU A 539 46.45 22.92 43.07
CA LEU A 539 46.38 21.60 42.43
C LEU A 539 46.64 20.48 43.44
N THR A 540 47.53 20.68 44.41
CA THR A 540 47.82 19.72 45.49
C THR A 540 46.59 19.53 46.39
N ALA A 541 45.94 20.63 46.77
CA ALA A 541 44.71 20.60 47.55
C ALA A 541 43.58 19.88 46.78
N ALA A 542 43.42 20.19 45.48
CA ALA A 542 42.43 19.54 44.63
C ALA A 542 42.71 18.03 44.47
N CYS A 543 43.96 17.64 44.25
CA CYS A 543 44.34 16.23 44.15
C CYS A 543 44.03 15.45 45.43
N SER A 544 44.30 16.07 46.58
CA SER A 544 44.01 15.47 47.90
C SER A 544 42.51 15.31 48.15
N ARG A 545 41.70 16.22 47.60
CA ARG A 545 40.24 16.22 47.76
C ARG A 545 39.51 15.24 46.83
N LEU A 546 39.82 15.27 45.53
CA LEU A 546 39.06 14.57 44.49
C LEU A 546 39.30 13.05 44.43
N GLY A 547 40.31 12.55 45.17
CA GLY A 547 40.67 11.14 45.17
C GLY A 547 41.18 10.63 43.81
N ALA A 548 41.54 9.34 43.73
CA ALA A 548 42.24 8.78 42.58
C ALA A 548 41.41 8.73 41.27
N ALA A 549 40.08 8.73 41.35
CA ALA A 549 39.21 8.68 40.19
C ALA A 549 38.96 10.06 39.55
N GLY A 550 39.06 11.14 40.35
CA GLY A 550 38.68 12.49 39.92
C GLY A 550 39.85 13.45 39.68
N ASN A 551 41.09 13.08 40.04
CA ASN A 551 42.23 13.99 40.04
C ASN A 551 43.24 13.80 38.90
N SER A 552 42.96 12.96 37.89
CA SER A 552 43.96 12.64 36.84
C SER A 552 44.44 13.88 36.08
N LEU A 553 43.53 14.78 35.71
CA LEU A 553 43.90 16.02 35.01
C LEU A 553 44.67 16.98 35.93
N GLN A 554 44.26 17.08 37.20
CA GLN A 554 44.97 17.89 38.19
C GLN A 554 46.39 17.34 38.47
N LEU A 555 46.57 16.01 38.50
CA LEU A 555 47.89 15.38 38.63
C LEU A 555 48.77 15.71 37.42
N GLN A 556 48.20 15.70 36.20
CA GLN A 556 48.93 16.09 35.00
C GLN A 556 49.35 17.57 35.07
N MET A 557 48.43 18.49 35.34
CA MET A 557 48.72 19.91 35.52
C MET A 557 49.75 20.15 36.64
N LEU A 558 49.64 19.40 37.73
CA LEU A 558 50.55 19.49 38.88
C LEU A 558 51.96 19.01 38.50
N SER A 559 52.07 17.91 37.74
CA SER A 559 53.35 17.45 37.22
C SER A 559 54.03 18.48 36.32
N GLU A 560 53.26 19.19 35.50
CA GLU A 560 53.75 20.25 34.64
C GLU A 560 54.15 21.52 35.42
N ALA A 561 53.41 21.85 36.48
CA ALA A 561 53.78 22.93 37.39
C ALA A 561 55.10 22.63 38.12
N TYR A 562 55.29 21.39 38.63
CA TYR A 562 56.56 20.96 39.22
C TYR A 562 57.71 20.96 38.19
N LEU A 563 57.46 20.50 36.97
CA LEU A 563 58.44 20.55 35.88
C LEU A 563 58.90 21.98 35.59
N ARG A 564 57.97 22.95 35.49
CA ARG A 564 58.29 24.36 35.28
C ARG A 564 59.08 24.94 36.44
N ARG A 565 58.75 24.57 37.69
CA ARG A 565 59.49 25.02 38.88
C ARG A 565 60.90 24.44 38.94
N GLY A 566 61.05 23.16 38.64
CA GLY A 566 62.35 22.47 38.55
C GLY A 566 63.25 23.06 37.46
N ALA A 567 62.69 23.34 36.28
CA ALA A 567 63.42 23.94 35.15
C ALA A 567 63.91 25.36 35.43
N ALA A 568 63.30 26.10 36.37
CA ALA A 568 63.76 27.41 36.80
C ALA A 568 65.08 27.38 37.61
N GLY A 569 65.56 26.19 38.02
CA GLY A 569 66.92 25.97 38.53
C GLY A 569 67.17 26.45 39.98
N GLY A 570 66.12 26.54 40.81
CA GLY A 570 66.22 26.93 42.22
C GLY A 570 66.81 25.85 43.16
N GLU A 571 67.03 26.20 44.43
CA GLU A 571 67.35 25.20 45.47
C GLU A 571 66.20 24.18 45.58
N GLY A 572 66.50 22.89 45.39
CA GLY A 572 65.50 21.82 45.43
C GLY A 572 64.92 21.39 44.08
N TRP A 573 65.48 21.81 42.94
CA TRP A 573 65.02 21.38 41.61
C TRP A 573 64.85 19.86 41.47
N GLN A 574 65.75 19.05 42.04
CA GLN A 574 65.64 17.59 42.05
C GLN A 574 64.37 17.11 42.76
N GLN A 575 63.98 17.75 43.86
CA GLN A 575 62.77 17.41 44.60
C GLN A 575 61.52 17.71 43.74
N ASP A 576 61.53 18.81 42.97
CA ASP A 576 60.43 19.13 42.06
C ASP A 576 60.30 18.10 40.93
N TYR A 577 61.40 17.66 40.33
CA TYR A 577 61.36 16.57 39.35
C TYR A 577 60.89 15.25 39.98
N GLU A 578 61.29 14.90 41.20
CA GLU A 578 60.78 13.72 41.90
C GLU A 578 59.27 13.83 42.19
N GLN A 579 58.76 15.01 42.55
CA GLN A 579 57.31 15.22 42.71
C GLN A 579 56.56 15.14 41.37
N ALA A 580 57.12 15.72 40.30
CA ALA A 580 56.57 15.58 38.95
C ALA A 580 56.50 14.11 38.53
N LEU A 581 57.58 13.34 38.78
CA LEU A 581 57.64 11.91 38.49
C LEU A 581 56.59 11.13 39.28
N ALA A 582 56.43 11.43 40.58
CA ALA A 582 55.43 10.78 41.43
C ALA A 582 53.99 11.01 40.90
N CYS A 583 53.68 12.22 40.45
CA CYS A 583 52.39 12.51 39.81
C CYS A 583 52.20 11.70 38.51
N LEU A 584 53.21 11.64 37.65
CA LEU A 584 53.15 10.92 36.37
C LEU A 584 53.09 9.40 36.57
N GLN A 585 53.82 8.84 37.54
CA GLN A 585 53.76 7.42 37.90
C GLN A 585 52.36 7.04 38.40
N GLN A 586 51.74 7.87 39.24
CA GLN A 586 50.35 7.63 39.65
C GLN A 586 49.39 7.58 38.46
N LEU A 587 49.60 8.38 37.42
CA LEU A 587 48.79 8.33 36.20
C LEU A 587 49.06 7.03 35.42
N LEU A 588 50.33 6.64 35.25
CA LEU A 588 50.72 5.41 34.56
C LEU A 588 50.19 4.16 35.26
N ASP A 589 50.29 4.08 36.59
CA ASP A 589 49.79 2.95 37.40
C ASP A 589 48.27 2.77 37.30
N ARG A 590 47.55 3.86 37.01
CA ARG A 590 46.10 3.86 36.78
C ARG A 590 45.72 3.53 35.33
N GLY A 591 46.68 3.23 34.48
CA GLY A 591 46.46 2.99 33.05
C GLY A 591 46.25 4.27 32.24
N TYR A 592 46.43 5.46 32.82
CA TYR A 592 46.38 6.74 32.10
C TYR A 592 47.71 7.03 31.38
N ALA A 593 48.08 6.11 30.50
CA ALA A 593 49.37 6.08 29.81
C ALA A 593 49.32 6.80 28.46
N THR A 594 48.90 8.06 28.47
CA THR A 594 48.86 8.88 27.25
C THR A 594 50.27 9.17 26.74
N PHE A 595 50.38 9.52 25.46
CA PHE A 595 51.62 9.94 24.82
C PHE A 595 52.36 11.01 25.64
N ALA A 596 51.62 12.07 26.04
CA ALA A 596 52.17 13.18 26.80
C ALA A 596 52.65 12.77 28.21
N VAL A 597 51.90 11.91 28.91
CA VAL A 597 52.27 11.44 30.26
C VAL A 597 53.55 10.62 30.22
N ARG A 598 53.66 9.66 29.28
CA ARG A 598 54.89 8.86 29.12
C ARG A 598 56.08 9.70 28.65
N GLN A 599 55.87 10.62 27.70
CA GLN A 599 56.93 11.52 27.25
C GLN A 599 57.43 12.39 28.41
N ASN A 600 56.52 13.00 29.17
CA ASN A 600 56.90 13.83 30.31
C ASN A 600 57.61 13.01 31.39
N ALA A 601 57.20 11.75 31.62
CA ALA A 601 57.89 10.87 32.55
C ALA A 601 59.32 10.56 32.08
N ALA A 602 59.52 10.29 30.79
CA ALA A 602 60.85 10.10 30.21
C ALA A 602 61.72 11.34 30.35
N VAL A 603 61.16 12.53 30.10
CA VAL A 603 61.86 13.82 30.24
C VAL A 603 62.26 14.06 31.70
N VAL A 604 61.35 13.83 32.66
CA VAL A 604 61.65 13.95 34.09
C VAL A 604 62.76 12.98 34.50
N LEU A 605 62.68 11.73 34.08
CA LEU A 605 63.70 10.70 34.36
C LEU A 605 65.06 11.06 33.75
N GLN A 606 65.07 11.65 32.54
CA GLN A 606 66.28 12.16 31.89
C GLN A 606 66.93 13.28 32.71
N TYR A 607 66.16 14.25 33.23
CA TYR A 607 66.67 15.31 34.12
C TYR A 607 67.14 14.79 35.48
N LEU A 608 66.67 13.63 35.91
CA LEU A 608 67.10 12.94 37.13
C LEU A 608 68.28 11.97 36.88
N ASP A 609 68.88 11.98 35.69
CA ASP A 609 69.95 11.07 35.26
C ASP A 609 69.57 9.56 35.31
N ARG A 610 68.27 9.25 35.27
CA ARG A 610 67.70 7.88 35.29
C ARG A 610 67.45 7.38 33.88
N TYR A 611 68.50 7.34 33.06
CA TYR A 611 68.41 7.11 31.61
C TYR A 611 67.78 5.76 31.22
N ASP A 612 68.06 4.68 31.95
CA ASP A 612 67.50 3.35 31.63
C ASP A 612 65.97 3.31 31.81
N GLU A 613 65.45 3.99 32.82
CA GLU A 613 64.00 4.10 33.06
C GLU A 613 63.34 5.02 32.04
N ALA A 614 64.01 6.12 31.66
CA ALA A 614 63.53 7.01 30.61
C ALA A 614 63.42 6.27 29.27
N GLU A 615 64.43 5.45 28.94
CA GLU A 615 64.44 4.63 27.72
C GLU A 615 63.28 3.63 27.71
N GLN A 616 62.98 2.97 28.84
CA GLN A 616 61.83 2.07 28.94
C GLN A 616 60.50 2.77 28.64
N GLN A 617 60.31 4.02 29.10
CA GLN A 617 59.09 4.78 28.80
C GLN A 617 58.98 5.12 27.31
N LEU A 618 60.09 5.47 26.66
CA LEU A 618 60.11 5.81 25.24
C LEU A 618 59.96 4.57 24.34
N LEU A 619 60.53 3.42 24.71
CA LEU A 619 60.33 2.16 23.98
C LEU A 619 58.90 1.63 24.11
N ALA A 620 58.22 1.88 25.23
CA ALA A 620 56.78 1.61 25.33
C ALA A 620 55.98 2.49 24.36
N LEU A 621 56.34 3.79 24.25
CA LEU A 621 55.74 4.68 23.25
C LEU A 621 56.04 4.24 21.81
N GLU A 622 57.21 3.67 21.54
CA GLU A 622 57.53 3.12 20.21
C GLU A 622 56.59 1.97 19.83
N GLN A 623 56.24 1.10 20.78
CA GLN A 623 55.29 0.02 20.53
C GLN A 623 53.87 0.53 20.27
N ASP A 624 53.44 1.53 21.05
CA ASP A 624 52.11 2.11 20.95
C ASP A 624 51.96 3.04 19.72
N TYR A 625 53.04 3.72 19.32
CA TYR A 625 53.06 4.76 18.29
C TYR A 625 54.28 4.65 17.33
N PRO A 626 54.46 3.52 16.61
CA PRO A 626 55.68 3.25 15.83
C PRO A 626 55.88 4.20 14.63
N GLY A 627 54.85 4.93 14.22
CA GLY A 627 54.91 5.91 13.12
C GLY A 627 55.14 7.36 13.58
N ASP A 628 55.22 7.62 14.89
CA ASP A 628 55.33 8.98 15.42
C ASP A 628 56.79 9.41 15.57
N TYR A 629 57.20 10.41 14.80
CA TYR A 629 58.57 10.91 14.81
C TYR A 629 59.02 11.42 16.18
N ARG A 630 58.08 11.88 17.03
CA ARG A 630 58.38 12.47 18.34
C ARG A 630 58.96 11.44 19.31
N VAL A 631 58.62 10.16 19.16
CA VAL A 631 59.20 9.06 19.95
C VAL A 631 60.70 8.96 19.68
N TYR A 632 61.06 8.86 18.40
CA TYR A 632 62.45 8.73 17.97
C TYR A 632 63.26 10.00 18.20
N MET A 633 62.64 11.19 18.09
CA MET A 633 63.24 12.45 18.49
C MET A 633 63.64 12.43 19.97
N ARG A 634 62.74 12.00 20.85
CA ARG A 634 63.01 11.90 22.29
C ARG A 634 64.05 10.84 22.62
N LEU A 635 64.05 9.69 21.93
CA LEU A 635 65.11 8.68 22.07
C LEU A 635 66.48 9.26 21.69
N ALA A 636 66.56 10.01 20.59
CA ALA A 636 67.80 10.65 20.17
C ALA A 636 68.30 11.67 21.21
N LEU A 637 67.42 12.53 21.73
CA LEU A 637 67.77 13.48 22.80
C LEU A 637 68.22 12.77 24.08
N LEU A 638 67.53 11.70 24.48
CA LEU A 638 67.89 10.89 25.65
C LEU A 638 69.28 10.28 25.50
N TYR A 639 69.56 9.67 24.34
CA TYR A 639 70.88 9.09 24.06
C TYR A 639 71.97 10.17 24.00
N ALA A 640 71.67 11.34 23.45
CA ALA A 640 72.60 12.46 23.43
C ALA A 640 73.04 12.86 24.85
N ASP A 641 72.08 13.01 25.76
CA ASP A 641 72.34 13.37 27.16
C ASP A 641 73.06 12.24 27.92
N ARG A 642 72.64 10.99 27.73
CA ARG A 642 73.27 9.80 28.33
C ARG A 642 74.75 9.70 27.97
N GLU A 643 75.10 9.91 26.70
CA GLU A 643 76.49 9.91 26.25
C GLU A 643 77.23 11.18 26.67
N GLY A 644 76.54 12.34 26.66
CA GLY A 644 77.08 13.61 27.16
C GLY A 644 77.55 13.56 28.62
N ALA A 645 76.86 12.78 29.46
CA ALA A 645 77.21 12.58 30.87
C ALA A 645 78.47 11.72 31.07
N LYS A 646 78.92 10.96 30.07
CA LYS A 646 80.13 10.13 30.16
C LYS A 646 81.41 10.94 29.92
N PRO A 647 82.58 10.49 30.43
CA PRO A 647 83.87 10.99 30.01
C PRO A 647 84.02 10.87 28.49
N THR A 648 84.65 11.86 27.85
CA THR A 648 84.77 11.96 26.39
C THR A 648 85.21 10.64 25.73
N GLU A 649 86.21 9.95 26.29
CA GLU A 649 86.76 8.71 25.71
C GLU A 649 85.78 7.51 25.70
N GLN A 650 84.68 7.59 26.45
CA GLN A 650 83.68 6.52 26.61
C GLN A 650 82.36 6.82 25.90
N ARG A 651 82.27 7.94 25.19
CA ARG A 651 81.05 8.35 24.49
C ARG A 651 80.87 7.58 23.20
N ASP A 652 79.66 7.10 22.97
CA ASP A 652 79.24 6.39 21.75
C ASP A 652 77.87 6.89 21.29
N TYR A 653 77.85 7.78 20.30
CA TYR A 653 76.63 8.39 19.77
C TYR A 653 75.93 7.55 18.68
N THR A 654 76.32 6.28 18.47
CA THR A 654 75.73 5.41 17.43
C THR A 654 74.22 5.23 17.61
N ALA A 655 73.76 4.96 18.83
CA ALA A 655 72.34 4.79 19.14
C ALA A 655 71.54 6.10 18.92
N MET A 656 72.12 7.23 19.30
CA MET A 656 71.55 8.56 19.02
C MET A 656 71.40 8.77 17.51
N GLY A 657 72.44 8.45 16.72
CA GLY A 657 72.43 8.61 15.27
C GLY A 657 71.39 7.72 14.58
N ALA A 658 71.16 6.51 15.07
CA ALA A 658 70.09 5.63 14.58
C ALA A 658 68.69 6.21 14.86
N ALA A 659 68.43 6.63 16.10
CA ALA A 659 67.16 7.22 16.49
C ALA A 659 66.87 8.54 15.73
N TRP A 660 67.87 9.40 15.56
CA TRP A 660 67.74 10.64 14.81
C TRP A 660 67.38 10.41 13.33
N ARG A 661 68.01 9.44 12.66
CA ARG A 661 67.68 9.09 11.26
C ARG A 661 66.23 8.65 11.12
N GLN A 662 65.76 7.83 12.05
CA GLN A 662 64.37 7.37 12.07
C GLN A 662 63.41 8.53 12.32
N ALA A 663 63.73 9.42 13.27
CA ALA A 663 62.96 10.64 13.54
C ALA A 663 62.87 11.53 12.30
N GLN A 664 64.00 11.77 11.61
CA GLN A 664 64.06 12.60 10.40
C GLN A 664 63.21 12.01 9.26
N GLN A 665 63.27 10.70 9.06
CA GLN A 665 62.47 10.01 8.02
C GLN A 665 60.97 10.18 8.26
N LEU A 666 60.52 9.98 9.50
CA LEU A 666 59.10 10.12 9.85
C LEU A 666 58.67 11.59 9.83
N TYR A 667 59.51 12.49 10.33
CA TYR A 667 59.24 13.94 10.38
C TYR A 667 59.07 14.55 8.99
N ALA A 668 59.83 14.09 7.99
CA ALA A 668 59.70 14.55 6.60
C ALA A 668 58.28 14.32 6.02
N SER A 669 57.52 13.37 6.57
CA SER A 669 56.15 13.09 6.16
C SER A 669 55.08 13.88 6.93
N ALA A 670 55.45 14.53 8.05
CA ALA A 670 54.51 15.09 9.01
C ALA A 670 53.95 16.48 8.63
N SER A 671 54.55 17.20 7.68
CA SER A 671 54.13 18.56 7.24
C SER A 671 53.93 19.59 8.38
N VAL A 672 54.63 19.43 9.50
CA VAL A 672 54.56 20.30 10.70
C VAL A 672 55.96 20.83 11.03
N GLN A 673 56.07 22.08 11.48
CA GLN A 673 57.31 22.63 12.03
C GLN A 673 57.42 22.34 13.53
N ASP A 674 58.45 21.60 13.95
CA ASP A 674 58.72 21.28 15.35
C ASP A 674 60.06 21.88 15.79
N ALA A 675 60.01 22.75 16.81
CA ALA A 675 61.18 23.43 17.34
C ALA A 675 62.17 22.47 18.02
N GLU A 676 61.72 21.36 18.60
CA GLU A 676 62.60 20.37 19.21
C GLU A 676 63.35 19.55 18.16
N MET A 677 62.72 19.25 17.02
CA MET A 677 63.41 18.62 15.88
C MET A 677 64.52 19.53 15.34
N LEU A 678 64.26 20.84 15.23
CA LEU A 678 65.29 21.81 14.81
C LEU A 678 66.47 21.86 15.78
N ARG A 679 66.19 21.84 17.09
CA ARG A 679 67.24 21.79 18.12
C ARG A 679 68.04 20.49 18.07
N LEU A 680 67.37 19.36 17.84
CA LEU A 680 68.03 18.06 17.68
C LEU A 680 68.92 18.06 16.44
N GLU A 681 68.47 18.63 15.32
CA GLU A 681 69.28 18.78 14.10
C GLU A 681 70.52 19.64 14.34
N GLU A 682 70.39 20.76 15.06
CA GLU A 682 71.53 21.59 15.44
C GLU A 682 72.52 20.81 16.34
N LEU A 683 72.02 20.09 17.34
CA LEU A 683 72.84 19.26 18.23
C LEU A 683 73.62 18.19 17.45
N VAL A 684 72.97 17.49 16.53
CA VAL A 684 73.61 16.48 15.66
C VAL A 684 74.71 17.13 14.81
N ASN A 685 74.44 18.28 14.19
CA ASN A 685 75.43 19.01 13.40
C ASN A 685 76.65 19.43 14.23
N GLN A 686 76.45 19.86 15.48
CA GLN A 686 77.53 20.20 16.40
C GLN A 686 78.37 18.98 16.77
N LEU A 687 77.75 17.83 17.04
CA LEU A 687 78.47 16.58 17.36
C LEU A 687 79.29 16.07 16.16
N ILE A 688 78.74 16.13 14.95
CA ILE A 688 79.46 15.78 13.71
C ILE A 688 80.65 16.72 13.50
N ALA A 689 80.46 18.03 13.67
CA ALA A 689 81.54 19.01 13.56
C ALA A 689 82.65 18.80 14.61
N ALA A 690 82.29 18.27 15.78
CA ALA A 690 83.23 17.88 16.84
C ALA A 690 83.94 16.53 16.58
N GLY A 691 83.62 15.84 15.48
CA GLY A 691 84.30 14.61 15.04
C GLY A 691 83.70 13.30 15.56
N TRP A 692 82.48 13.33 16.10
CA TRP A 692 81.78 12.11 16.54
C TRP A 692 81.17 11.35 15.36
N ALA A 693 81.35 10.03 15.35
CA ALA A 693 80.67 9.15 14.40
C ALA A 693 79.22 8.91 14.84
N MET A 694 78.29 8.95 13.89
CA MET A 694 76.85 8.79 14.10
C MET A 694 76.27 7.61 13.30
N GLU A 695 77.14 6.78 12.70
CA GLU A 695 76.79 5.65 11.81
C GLU A 695 76.68 4.32 12.53
#